data_AF-A0A9P6VXV9-F1
#
_entry.id   AF-A0A9P6VXV9-F1
#
_cell.length_a   1.000
_cell.length_b   1.000
_cell.length_c   1.000
_cell.angle_alpha   90.00
_cell.angle_beta   90.00
_cell.angle_gamma   90.00
#
_symmetry.space_group_name_H-M   'P 1'
#
loop_
_entity.id
_entity.type
_entity.pdbx_description
1 polymer ?
#
loop_
_entity_poly.entity_id
_entity_poly.type
_entity_poly.pdbx_seq_one_letter_code
_entity_poly.pdbx_strand_id
1 'polypeptide(L)'
;MNRQAVVAYLDKLVTTPAYHDVLAILKGARNGFVYGARVRGPHALVMSLIFQSGSLRQRLAYVYRATKQHSLNLARFVAIYKTALLVQKSLAGGKQRKFDTFFAGLVGGWAVFGERNAVNEQIVLYVVSRVITSFLPRATPPVPSSASSASAPAAVSAPDGLPRPPGYPYPKPRAPHPKVFELYSALAWGMVMYLFREKRDRLHGGMVSSMQYLYLDSEVWNSFKTLLWPDSFASGKVGAGLRAVRTQGELQPARPLAAHIDEIMSSLNMATQVAKTVSSRGFASTSAVRLPPKPNSLAAMFASRKQMAAGNSDENAATGSANALAEVTLPRPDLRDLATLHPETVSKSAIGTPRAYPDEALQALKTLSLPQSLQKLHAMTSKPASVVRETTVELARVLDQARTESSESSRFILAGPEGSGKTMLLVQAASYAHSNGWVVLYLPSATATVDSSSAFSYSSDRALFEQPGLAADLLQRFSSANKAAFKSLKTSRARVFGEKEIASGKSLEELAKAGMSDDKLTTAVFEAVMEELAEQKERPVLLAIDHAQSLFSLSAYTDPSYERLHPYHLVIPRMLLDFTAGQLNFAQGAVVLAPSSRYLASSPPLSDFLSANSPKSGSDPLTSVYERGDVPEYSTYASILNSGVKPFLLPDRLNRKEAMGIVDLVKGWRGAREGESEAPLHQPTLSTHPLTSFVLPLAAVDDASFLERLVATDGNPRLFMRALSKNVAV
;
A
#
# COMPACT_ATOMS: atom_id res chain seq x y z
N MET A 1 0.56 -7.25 49.86
CA MET A 1 -0.28 -6.13 49.38
C MET A 1 -0.88 -6.49 48.03
N ASN A 2 -2.20 -6.39 47.90
CA ASN A 2 -2.95 -6.81 46.71
C ASN A 2 -2.69 -5.82 45.56
N ARG A 3 -2.27 -6.29 44.39
CA ARG A 3 -1.86 -5.43 43.25
C ARG A 3 -2.95 -4.45 42.82
N GLN A 4 -4.21 -4.86 42.92
CA GLN A 4 -5.37 -4.03 42.62
C GLN A 4 -5.58 -2.90 43.65
N ALA A 5 -5.29 -3.15 44.93
CA ALA A 5 -5.36 -2.12 45.97
C ALA A 5 -4.27 -1.05 45.79
N VAL A 6 -3.07 -1.45 45.33
CA VAL A 6 -1.99 -0.51 44.99
C VAL A 6 -2.37 0.35 43.79
N VAL A 7 -2.94 -0.25 42.73
CA VAL A 7 -3.38 0.50 41.54
C VAL A 7 -4.50 1.48 41.89
N ALA A 8 -5.52 1.05 42.65
CA ALA A 8 -6.61 1.93 43.07
C ALA A 8 -6.14 3.09 43.97
N TYR A 9 -5.15 2.84 44.84
CA TYR A 9 -4.53 3.90 45.64
C TYR A 9 -3.75 4.90 44.78
N LEU A 10 -3.00 4.41 43.79
CA LEU A 10 -2.28 5.27 42.83
C LEU A 10 -3.23 6.06 41.94
N ASP A 11 -4.34 5.48 41.48
CA ASP A 11 -5.35 6.16 40.68
C ASP A 11 -6.04 7.27 41.49
N LYS A 12 -6.32 7.03 42.77
CA LYS A 12 -6.84 8.05 43.70
C LYS A 12 -5.84 9.19 43.91
N LEU A 13 -4.54 8.90 44.01
CA LEU A 13 -3.49 9.92 44.10
C LEU A 13 -3.37 10.76 42.81
N VAL A 14 -3.46 10.13 41.64
CA VAL A 14 -3.32 10.81 40.33
C VAL A 14 -4.53 11.69 39.99
N THR A 15 -5.72 11.31 40.46
CA THR A 15 -6.97 12.05 40.22
C THR A 15 -7.24 13.16 41.23
N THR A 16 -6.46 13.26 42.30
CA THR A 16 -6.60 14.31 43.31
C THR A 16 -6.17 15.68 42.76
N PRO A 17 -7.05 16.72 42.75
CA PRO A 17 -6.75 18.03 42.17
C PRO A 17 -5.51 18.73 42.77
N ALA A 18 -5.20 18.47 44.04
CA ALA A 18 -4.07 19.07 44.74
C ALA A 18 -2.70 18.71 44.14
N TYR A 19 -2.56 17.53 43.52
CA TYR A 19 -1.32 17.09 42.89
C TYR A 19 -1.28 17.35 41.39
N HIS A 20 -2.35 17.90 40.81
CA HIS A 20 -2.49 18.04 39.36
C HIS A 20 -1.34 18.83 38.74
N ASP A 21 -0.99 19.99 39.31
CA ASP A 21 0.05 20.88 38.77
C ASP A 21 1.45 20.22 38.84
N VAL A 22 1.76 19.51 39.92
CA VAL A 22 3.04 18.80 40.10
C VAL A 22 3.13 17.56 39.19
N LEU A 23 2.04 16.79 39.09
CA LEU A 23 1.96 15.64 38.18
C LEU A 23 2.00 16.08 36.71
N ALA A 24 1.48 17.27 36.38
CA ALA A 24 1.55 17.84 35.05
C ALA A 24 2.99 18.25 34.67
N ILE A 25 3.82 18.69 35.62
CA ILE A 25 5.27 18.90 35.44
C ILE A 25 5.94 17.57 35.13
N LEU A 26 5.72 16.55 35.97
CA LEU A 26 6.33 15.23 35.80
C LEU A 26 5.94 14.54 34.48
N LYS A 27 4.64 14.54 34.15
CA LYS A 27 4.12 14.01 32.88
C LYS A 27 4.66 14.80 31.69
N GLY A 28 4.77 16.13 31.82
CA GLY A 28 5.37 16.99 30.80
C GLY A 28 6.84 16.66 30.54
N ALA A 29 7.64 16.51 31.59
CA ALA A 29 9.06 16.16 31.50
C ALA A 29 9.25 14.77 30.86
N ARG A 30 8.46 13.77 31.27
CA ARG A 30 8.43 12.44 30.63
C ARG A 30 8.11 12.54 29.14
N ASN A 31 7.08 13.32 28.78
CA ASN A 31 6.68 13.48 27.38
C ASN A 31 7.79 14.13 26.56
N GLY A 32 8.45 15.17 27.09
CA GLY A 32 9.62 15.79 26.47
C GLY A 32 10.76 14.80 26.23
N PHE A 33 11.05 13.95 27.21
CA PHE A 33 12.08 12.90 27.09
C PHE A 33 11.75 11.90 25.98
N VAL A 34 10.52 11.34 26.00
CA VAL A 34 10.05 10.34 25.02
C VAL A 34 10.04 10.92 23.61
N TYR A 35 9.52 12.14 23.46
CA TYR A 35 9.46 12.82 22.17
C TYR A 35 10.86 13.09 21.61
N GLY A 36 11.76 13.64 22.44
CA GLY A 36 13.16 13.86 22.05
C GLY A 36 13.85 12.56 21.61
N ALA A 37 13.56 11.44 22.29
CA ALA A 37 14.17 10.15 21.96
C ALA A 37 13.64 9.61 20.61
N ARG A 38 12.32 9.73 20.39
CA ARG A 38 11.66 9.28 19.16
C ARG A 38 12.12 10.03 17.91
N VAL A 39 12.41 11.32 18.03
CA VAL A 39 12.86 12.14 16.89
C VAL A 39 14.37 12.01 16.68
N ARG A 40 15.17 12.17 17.75
CA ARG A 40 16.63 12.27 17.62
C ARG A 40 17.32 10.92 17.41
N GLY A 41 16.81 9.86 18.04
CA GLY A 41 17.40 8.52 17.95
C GLY A 41 17.53 8.01 16.52
N PRO A 42 16.42 7.93 15.75
CA PRO A 42 16.46 7.49 14.36
C PRO A 42 17.34 8.38 13.46
N HIS A 43 17.24 9.70 13.62
CA HIS A 43 18.04 10.64 12.84
C HIS A 43 19.55 10.47 13.09
N ALA A 44 19.98 10.39 14.36
CA ALA A 44 21.39 10.20 14.71
C ALA A 44 21.91 8.84 14.22
N LEU A 45 21.09 7.79 14.25
CA LEU A 45 21.44 6.47 13.75
C LEU A 45 21.69 6.49 12.24
N VAL A 46 20.75 7.03 11.45
CA VAL A 46 20.87 7.11 10.00
C VAL A 46 22.09 7.95 9.60
N MET A 47 22.26 9.13 10.21
CA MET A 47 23.40 9.99 9.90
C MET A 47 24.75 9.37 10.29
N SER A 48 24.79 8.60 11.38
CA SER A 48 26.01 7.89 11.80
C SER A 48 26.33 6.68 10.90
N LEU A 49 25.32 6.04 10.30
CA LEU A 49 25.52 4.95 9.35
C LEU A 49 26.04 5.45 8.00
N ILE A 50 25.50 6.57 7.51
CA ILE A 50 25.80 7.10 6.17
C ILE A 50 27.08 7.93 6.15
N PHE A 51 27.29 8.81 7.14
CA PHE A 51 28.30 9.88 7.04
C PHE A 51 29.41 9.83 8.08
N GLN A 52 29.30 9.00 9.14
CA GLN A 52 30.37 8.90 10.14
C GLN A 52 31.29 7.71 9.87
N SER A 53 32.59 7.97 9.85
CA SER A 53 33.66 6.96 9.85
C SER A 53 34.02 6.57 11.29
N GLY A 54 34.37 5.30 11.52
CA GLY A 54 34.70 4.77 12.84
C GLY A 54 34.05 3.43 13.15
N SER A 55 34.42 2.82 14.28
CA SER A 55 33.91 1.51 14.71
C SER A 55 32.43 1.57 15.09
N LEU A 56 31.71 0.44 14.94
CA LEU A 56 30.29 0.34 15.31
C LEU A 56 30.03 0.76 16.77
N ARG A 57 30.97 0.46 17.68
CA ARG A 57 30.88 0.85 19.10
C ARG A 57 30.92 2.37 19.27
N GLN A 58 31.80 3.07 18.56
CA GLN A 58 31.89 4.54 18.61
C GLN A 58 30.64 5.20 18.03
N ARG A 59 30.11 4.66 16.93
CA ARG A 59 28.86 5.13 16.29
C ARG A 59 27.67 5.00 17.25
N LEU A 60 27.47 3.82 17.83
CA LEU A 60 26.39 3.59 18.80
C LEU A 60 26.54 4.45 20.06
N ALA A 61 27.75 4.63 20.57
CA ALA A 61 28.02 5.50 21.71
C ALA A 61 27.67 6.97 21.40
N TYR A 62 27.98 7.44 20.19
CA TYR A 62 27.58 8.77 19.73
C TYR A 62 26.07 8.93 19.66
N VAL A 63 25.36 7.98 19.01
CA VAL A 63 23.89 7.99 18.90
C VAL A 63 23.25 8.04 20.28
N TYR A 64 23.72 7.21 21.21
CA TYR A 64 23.20 7.19 22.58
C TYR A 64 23.43 8.52 23.31
N ARG A 65 24.65 9.07 23.28
CA ARG A 65 24.97 10.35 23.93
C ARG A 65 24.16 11.50 23.35
N ALA A 66 24.06 11.60 22.02
CA ALA A 66 23.32 12.66 21.35
C ALA A 66 21.81 12.58 21.63
N THR A 67 21.25 11.38 21.65
CA THR A 67 19.82 11.15 21.95
C THR A 67 19.54 11.47 23.41
N LYS A 68 20.36 10.96 24.33
CA LYS A 68 20.22 11.22 25.77
C LYS A 68 20.29 12.72 26.08
N GLN A 69 21.27 13.43 25.50
CA GLN A 69 21.43 14.87 25.70
C GLN A 69 20.20 15.63 25.21
N HIS A 70 19.72 15.34 24.00
CA HIS A 70 18.54 15.99 23.44
C HIS A 70 17.27 15.73 24.27
N SER A 71 17.00 14.47 24.60
CA SER A 71 15.84 14.07 25.40
C SER A 71 15.84 14.68 26.80
N LEU A 72 17.01 14.73 27.46
CA LEU A 72 17.13 15.34 28.78
C LEU A 72 16.97 16.86 28.72
N ASN A 73 17.47 17.52 27.68
CA ASN A 73 17.27 18.96 27.50
C ASN A 73 15.79 19.29 27.32
N LEU A 74 15.05 18.55 26.49
CA LEU A 74 13.59 18.75 26.38
C LEU A 74 12.85 18.50 27.70
N ALA A 75 13.22 17.43 28.41
CA ALA A 75 12.62 17.12 29.71
C ALA A 75 12.86 18.23 30.74
N ARG A 76 14.10 18.71 30.85
CA ARG A 76 14.50 19.82 31.72
C ARG A 76 13.79 21.11 31.35
N PHE A 77 13.70 21.42 30.06
CA PHE A 77 13.00 22.62 29.59
C PHE A 77 11.53 22.60 29.99
N VAL A 78 10.81 21.49 29.73
CA VAL A 78 9.39 21.38 30.10
C VAL A 78 9.21 21.46 31.62
N ALA A 79 10.13 20.86 32.40
CA ALA A 79 10.09 20.96 33.85
C ALA A 79 10.26 22.41 34.32
N ILE A 80 11.32 23.09 33.88
CA ILE A 80 11.61 24.49 34.26
C ILE A 80 10.49 25.42 33.80
N TYR A 81 10.02 25.27 32.56
CA TYR A 81 8.94 26.07 31.98
C TYR A 81 7.65 25.96 32.80
N LYS A 82 7.21 24.74 33.12
CA LYS A 82 5.99 24.54 33.89
C LYS A 82 6.14 24.95 35.35
N THR A 83 7.31 24.74 35.96
CA THR A 83 7.59 25.25 37.31
C THR A 83 7.58 26.77 37.34
N ALA A 84 8.18 27.44 36.36
CA ALA A 84 8.16 28.91 36.25
C ALA A 84 6.73 29.43 36.05
N LEU A 85 5.91 28.78 35.22
CA LEU A 85 4.49 29.12 35.07
C LEU A 85 3.70 28.93 36.37
N LEU A 86 3.98 27.87 37.13
CA LEU A 86 3.32 27.61 38.42
C LEU A 86 3.67 28.70 39.44
N VAL A 87 4.95 29.09 39.50
CA VAL A 87 5.43 30.19 40.36
C VAL A 87 4.78 31.51 39.94
N GLN A 88 4.75 31.84 38.65
CA GLN A 88 4.11 33.06 38.14
C GLN A 88 2.60 33.08 38.42
N LYS A 89 1.92 31.95 38.23
CA LYS A 89 0.49 31.78 38.57
C LYS A 89 0.25 31.98 40.07
N SER A 90 1.13 31.45 40.93
CA SER A 90 1.06 31.63 42.39
C SER A 90 1.23 33.10 42.77
N LEU A 91 2.22 33.79 42.20
CA LEU A 91 2.49 35.21 42.41
C LEU A 91 1.40 36.13 41.84
N ALA A 92 0.61 35.65 40.88
CA ALA A 92 -0.46 36.40 40.21
C ALA A 92 -1.87 36.12 40.79
N GLY A 93 -1.97 35.51 41.98
CA GLY A 93 -3.27 35.23 42.61
C GLY A 93 -4.06 34.10 41.93
N GLY A 94 -3.36 33.13 41.32
CA GLY A 94 -3.95 31.92 40.75
C GLY A 94 -4.32 31.99 39.27
N LYS A 95 -4.16 33.15 38.61
CA LYS A 95 -4.50 33.36 37.18
C LYS A 95 -3.25 33.52 36.32
N GLN A 96 -3.23 32.88 35.14
CA GLN A 96 -2.17 33.08 34.15
C GLN A 96 -2.36 34.40 33.40
N ARG A 97 -1.28 35.18 33.28
CA ARG A 97 -1.24 36.45 32.53
C ARG A 97 -0.73 36.23 31.09
N LYS A 98 -0.96 37.21 30.22
CA LYS A 98 -0.65 37.12 28.78
C LYS A 98 0.83 36.82 28.46
N PHE A 99 1.76 37.36 29.26
CA PHE A 99 3.20 37.24 29.01
C PHE A 99 3.90 36.17 29.88
N ASP A 100 3.18 35.46 30.73
CA ASP A 100 3.76 34.45 31.63
C ASP A 100 4.48 33.34 30.83
N THR A 101 3.87 32.91 29.72
CA THR A 101 4.45 31.93 28.80
C THR A 101 5.73 32.41 28.13
N PHE A 102 5.85 33.72 27.86
CA PHE A 102 7.06 34.32 27.29
C PHE A 102 8.20 34.31 28.30
N PHE A 103 7.98 34.80 29.52
CA PHE A 103 9.01 34.84 30.56
C PHE A 103 9.41 33.46 31.05
N ALA A 104 8.45 32.53 31.21
CA ALA A 104 8.76 31.14 31.52
C ALA A 104 9.59 30.47 30.41
N GLY A 105 9.28 30.79 29.14
CA GLY A 105 10.07 30.36 27.99
C GLY A 105 11.49 30.94 27.98
N LEU A 106 11.65 32.21 28.35
CA LEU A 106 12.94 32.89 28.45
C LEU A 106 13.83 32.23 29.50
N VAL A 107 13.30 32.00 30.71
CA VAL A 107 14.03 31.34 31.81
C VAL A 107 14.41 29.90 31.43
N GLY A 108 13.47 29.12 30.88
CA GLY A 108 13.75 27.76 30.42
C GLY A 108 14.77 27.71 29.29
N GLY A 109 14.68 28.66 28.35
CA GLY A 109 15.58 28.76 27.20
C GLY A 109 17.01 29.06 27.63
N TRP A 110 17.18 30.05 28.51
CA TRP A 110 18.47 30.42 29.08
C TRP A 110 19.09 29.27 29.90
N ALA A 111 18.31 28.63 30.77
CA ALA A 111 18.81 27.60 31.67
C ALA A 111 19.18 26.27 30.96
N VAL A 112 18.53 25.93 29.84
CA VAL A 112 18.72 24.63 29.17
C VAL A 112 19.54 24.74 27.89
N PHE A 113 19.33 25.79 27.11
CA PHE A 113 19.94 25.96 25.79
C PHE A 113 21.02 27.05 25.75
N GLY A 114 21.37 27.66 26.90
CA GLY A 114 22.44 28.66 26.99
C GLY A 114 23.84 28.10 26.74
N GLU A 115 24.08 26.82 27.01
CA GLU A 115 25.35 26.17 26.70
C GLU A 115 25.49 25.91 25.20
N ARG A 116 26.59 26.40 24.61
CA ARG A 116 26.91 26.18 23.21
C ARG A 116 27.42 24.75 22.97
N ASN A 117 26.59 23.91 22.38
CA ASN A 117 26.96 22.60 21.87
C ASN A 117 26.20 22.31 20.56
N ALA A 118 26.66 21.33 19.78
CA ALA A 118 26.09 21.04 18.46
C ALA A 118 24.59 20.69 18.48
N VAL A 119 24.09 20.12 19.59
CA VAL A 119 22.67 19.77 19.74
C VAL A 119 21.85 21.04 20.03
N ASN A 120 22.31 21.88 20.94
CA ASN A 120 21.66 23.14 21.31
C ASN A 120 21.69 24.14 20.16
N GLU A 121 22.80 24.27 19.43
CA GLU A 121 22.88 25.11 18.22
C GLU A 121 21.83 24.70 17.18
N GLN A 122 21.66 23.40 16.92
CA GLN A 122 20.65 22.91 15.98
C GLN A 122 19.22 23.24 16.43
N ILE A 123 18.93 23.08 17.73
CA ILE A 123 17.61 23.41 18.29
C ILE A 123 17.36 24.91 18.19
N VAL A 124 18.31 25.75 18.59
CA VAL A 124 18.17 27.21 18.58
C VAL A 124 18.03 27.73 17.15
N LEU A 125 18.85 27.24 16.21
CA LEU A 125 18.74 27.60 14.79
C LEU A 125 17.35 27.23 14.23
N TYR A 126 16.85 26.04 14.58
CA TYR A 126 15.52 25.59 14.20
C TYR A 126 14.42 26.52 14.77
N VAL A 127 14.49 26.84 16.07
CA VAL A 127 13.51 27.73 16.72
C VAL A 127 13.54 29.13 16.11
N VAL A 128 14.73 29.72 15.93
CA VAL A 128 14.88 31.04 15.30
C VAL A 128 14.26 31.05 13.91
N SER A 129 14.54 30.02 13.08
CA SER A 129 13.97 29.93 11.73
C SER A 129 12.43 29.91 11.76
N ARG A 130 11.83 29.16 12.69
CA ARG A 130 10.38 29.05 12.83
C ARG A 130 9.74 30.32 13.38
N VAL A 131 10.41 31.02 14.30
CA VAL A 131 9.95 32.31 14.84
C VAL A 131 10.00 33.39 13.77
N ILE A 132 11.10 33.51 13.01
CA ILE A 132 11.20 34.46 11.89
C ILE A 132 10.12 34.17 10.84
N THR A 133 9.96 32.89 10.46
CA THR A 133 8.91 32.47 9.51
C THR A 133 7.50 32.70 10.05
N SER A 134 7.33 32.83 11.37
CA SER A 134 6.03 33.06 12.00
C SER A 134 5.43 34.43 11.61
N PHE A 135 6.30 35.43 11.41
CA PHE A 135 5.92 36.81 11.05
C PHE A 135 5.51 36.99 9.58
N LEU A 136 5.72 35.99 8.72
CA LEU A 136 5.29 36.08 7.32
C LEU A 136 3.75 36.08 7.22
N PRO A 137 3.16 36.93 6.36
CA PRO A 137 1.74 36.91 6.05
C PRO A 137 1.24 35.50 5.68
N ARG A 138 0.07 35.13 6.19
CA ARG A 138 -0.58 33.84 5.92
C ARG A 138 -1.50 33.96 4.71
N ALA A 139 -1.75 32.84 4.03
CA ALA A 139 -2.39 32.80 2.71
C ALA A 139 -3.88 33.21 2.63
N THR A 140 -4.48 33.92 3.61
CA THR A 140 -5.90 34.34 3.57
C THR A 140 -6.18 35.71 4.24
N PRO A 141 -6.86 36.67 3.54
CA PRO A 141 -7.58 37.82 4.12
C PRO A 141 -9.10 37.53 4.31
N PRO A 142 -9.92 38.45 4.88
CA PRO A 142 -10.93 38.15 5.89
C PRO A 142 -12.17 37.45 5.36
N VAL A 143 -12.57 36.35 5.99
CA VAL A 143 -13.93 35.84 5.89
C VAL A 143 -14.83 36.87 6.59
N PRO A 144 -15.87 37.46 5.93
CA PRO A 144 -16.88 38.23 6.62
C PRO A 144 -17.51 37.33 7.68
N SER A 145 -17.70 37.87 8.88
CA SER A 145 -18.25 37.17 10.04
C SER A 145 -19.70 36.74 9.79
N SER A 146 -19.90 35.65 9.05
CA SER A 146 -21.19 35.02 8.83
C SER A 146 -21.02 33.49 8.80
N ALA A 147 -20.43 32.97 9.85
CA ALA A 147 -20.71 31.64 10.36
C ALA A 147 -20.36 31.72 11.83
N SER A 148 -21.35 32.19 12.60
CA SER A 148 -21.49 31.89 14.00
C SER A 148 -20.90 30.50 14.27
N SER A 149 -19.89 30.49 15.13
CA SER A 149 -19.67 29.44 16.10
C SER A 149 -21.02 29.05 16.71
N ALA A 150 -21.76 28.18 16.02
CA ALA A 150 -22.81 27.40 16.61
C ALA A 150 -22.09 26.47 17.57
N SER A 151 -22.23 26.79 18.84
CA SER A 151 -21.86 26.01 20.00
C SER A 151 -22.26 24.54 19.81
N ALA A 152 -21.34 23.72 19.31
CA ALA A 152 -21.34 22.33 19.67
C ALA A 152 -20.94 22.28 21.16
N PRO A 153 -21.70 21.61 22.04
CA PRO A 153 -21.24 21.39 23.39
C PRO A 153 -19.95 20.60 23.26
N ALA A 154 -18.83 21.21 23.67
CA ALA A 154 -17.56 20.51 23.72
C ALA A 154 -17.77 19.29 24.61
N ALA A 155 -17.86 18.10 24.01
CA ALA A 155 -17.79 16.85 24.75
C ALA A 155 -16.53 16.96 25.61
N VAL A 156 -16.72 17.05 26.94
CA VAL A 156 -15.65 17.33 27.91
C VAL A 156 -14.57 16.24 27.88
N SER A 157 -14.91 15.09 27.29
CA SER A 157 -14.06 13.91 27.15
C SER A 157 -13.67 13.67 25.69
N ALA A 158 -12.42 13.25 25.48
CA ALA A 158 -11.96 12.65 24.22
C ALA A 158 -12.67 11.31 24.00
N PRO A 159 -12.69 10.76 22.76
CA PRO A 159 -13.27 9.43 22.47
C PRO A 159 -12.72 8.32 23.39
N ASP A 160 -11.50 8.48 23.89
CA ASP A 160 -10.83 7.57 24.81
C ASP A 160 -11.22 7.75 26.29
N GLY A 161 -12.24 8.56 26.59
CA GLY A 161 -12.69 8.87 27.96
C GLY A 161 -11.76 9.81 28.76
N LEU A 162 -10.64 10.26 28.16
CA LEU A 162 -9.70 11.17 28.80
C LEU A 162 -10.18 12.63 28.77
N PRO A 163 -9.94 13.43 29.82
CA PRO A 163 -10.27 14.85 29.81
C PRO A 163 -9.45 15.59 28.75
N ARG A 164 -10.11 16.47 27.99
CA ARG A 164 -9.44 17.25 26.94
C ARG A 164 -8.52 18.32 27.54
N PRO A 165 -7.36 18.60 26.94
CA PRO A 165 -6.45 19.61 27.45
C PRO A 165 -7.05 21.03 27.35
N PRO A 166 -6.62 21.98 28.20
CA PRO A 166 -7.14 23.34 28.20
C PRO A 166 -6.94 24.03 26.84
N GLY A 167 -7.98 24.72 26.36
CA GLY A 167 -7.94 25.47 25.09
C GLY A 167 -8.23 24.65 23.82
N TYR A 168 -8.75 23.43 23.96
CA TYR A 168 -9.25 22.63 22.84
C TYR A 168 -10.62 23.14 22.34
N PRO A 169 -10.88 23.17 21.02
CA PRO A 169 -9.98 22.81 19.92
C PRO A 169 -8.95 23.91 19.64
N TYR A 170 -7.70 23.50 19.39
CA TYR A 170 -6.64 24.43 19.01
C TYR A 170 -6.80 24.87 17.54
N PRO A 171 -6.56 26.15 17.22
CA PRO A 171 -6.60 26.60 15.83
C PRO A 171 -5.53 25.89 14.99
N LYS A 172 -5.91 25.38 13.82
CA LYS A 172 -5.00 24.70 12.89
C LYS A 172 -3.92 25.69 12.37
N PRO A 173 -2.62 25.30 12.31
CA PRO A 173 -1.56 26.13 11.74
C PRO A 173 -1.82 26.47 10.28
N ARG A 174 -1.57 27.73 9.89
CA ARG A 174 -1.75 28.20 8.50
C ARG A 174 -0.41 28.33 7.78
N ALA A 175 -0.38 27.96 6.50
CA ALA A 175 0.81 28.13 5.65
C ALA A 175 1.09 29.62 5.35
N PRO A 176 2.37 30.03 5.16
CA PRO A 176 2.71 31.34 4.62
C PRO A 176 2.11 31.55 3.23
N HIS A 177 1.84 32.79 2.85
CA HIS A 177 1.36 33.13 1.52
C HIS A 177 2.38 32.71 0.43
N PRO A 178 1.99 32.00 -0.64
CA PRO A 178 2.92 31.43 -1.63
C PRO A 178 3.92 32.44 -2.22
N LYS A 179 3.44 33.61 -2.69
CA LYS A 179 4.30 34.67 -3.25
C LYS A 179 5.28 35.28 -2.24
N VAL A 180 4.87 35.35 -0.98
CA VAL A 180 5.74 35.87 0.10
C VAL A 180 6.81 34.82 0.41
N PHE A 181 6.44 33.54 0.43
CA PHE A 181 7.38 32.44 0.61
C PHE A 181 8.38 32.32 -0.54
N GLU A 182 7.96 32.56 -1.77
CA GLU A 182 8.84 32.61 -2.95
C GLU A 182 9.89 33.71 -2.81
N LEU A 183 9.47 34.95 -2.53
CA LEU A 183 10.38 36.08 -2.29
C LEU A 183 11.32 35.81 -1.10
N TYR A 184 10.77 35.29 0.00
CA TYR A 184 11.54 34.92 1.18
C TYR A 184 12.62 33.88 0.85
N SER A 185 12.27 32.87 0.04
CA SER A 185 13.20 31.82 -0.37
C SER A 185 14.30 32.37 -1.27
N ALA A 186 13.96 33.23 -2.24
CA ALA A 186 14.92 33.87 -3.13
C ALA A 186 15.91 34.75 -2.35
N LEU A 187 15.42 35.57 -1.43
CA LEU A 187 16.27 36.42 -0.58
C LEU A 187 17.15 35.58 0.36
N ALA A 188 16.60 34.53 0.97
CA ALA A 188 17.35 33.66 1.86
C ALA A 188 18.50 32.95 1.12
N TRP A 189 18.24 32.40 -0.07
CA TRP A 189 19.26 31.75 -0.88
C TRP A 189 20.30 32.74 -1.42
N GLY A 190 19.88 33.90 -1.93
CA GLY A 190 20.79 34.95 -2.38
C GLY A 190 21.74 35.41 -1.26
N MET A 191 21.22 35.58 -0.05
CA MET A 191 22.02 35.97 1.11
C MET A 191 22.99 34.86 1.55
N VAL A 192 22.56 33.60 1.55
CA VAL A 192 23.44 32.47 1.88
C VAL A 192 24.59 32.34 0.87
N MET A 193 24.31 32.48 -0.43
CA MET A 193 25.34 32.45 -1.47
C MET A 193 26.34 33.61 -1.33
N TYR A 194 25.84 34.83 -1.08
CA TYR A 194 26.70 35.99 -0.82
C TYR A 194 27.60 35.79 0.42
N LEU A 195 27.01 35.36 1.54
CA LEU A 195 27.76 35.10 2.77
C LEU A 195 28.77 33.97 2.60
N PHE A 196 28.47 32.95 1.80
CA PHE A 196 29.41 31.86 1.54
C PHE A 196 30.64 32.33 0.77
N ARG A 197 30.46 33.26 -0.17
CA ARG A 197 31.58 33.84 -0.94
C ARG A 197 32.40 34.84 -0.11
N GLU A 198 31.74 35.77 0.57
CA GLU A 198 32.40 36.93 1.18
C GLU A 198 32.69 36.79 2.68
N LYS A 199 31.88 36.01 3.42
CA LYS A 199 31.91 35.93 4.91
C LYS A 199 31.69 34.52 5.43
N ARG A 200 32.40 33.55 4.85
CA ARG A 200 32.25 32.10 5.14
C ARG A 200 32.45 31.73 6.61
N ASP A 201 33.26 32.50 7.33
CA ASP A 201 33.58 32.33 8.75
C ASP A 201 32.36 32.60 9.67
N ARG A 202 31.37 33.34 9.17
CA ARG A 202 30.14 33.67 9.91
C ARG A 202 28.99 32.71 9.64
N LEU A 203 29.10 31.85 8.63
CA LEU A 203 28.10 30.84 8.32
C LEU A 203 28.21 29.63 9.24
N HIS A 204 27.09 28.95 9.45
CA HIS A 204 27.07 27.73 10.25
C HIS A 204 27.93 26.64 9.57
N GLY A 205 28.82 26.00 10.34
CA GLY A 205 29.82 25.08 9.80
C GLY A 205 29.25 23.95 8.93
N GLY A 206 28.08 23.38 9.30
CA GLY A 206 27.44 22.34 8.49
C GLY A 206 26.98 22.83 7.10
N MET A 207 26.54 24.08 7.00
CA MET A 207 26.16 24.71 5.73
C MET A 207 27.40 24.97 4.88
N VAL A 208 28.48 25.47 5.49
CA VAL A 208 29.76 25.69 4.80
C VAL A 208 30.30 24.39 4.21
N SER A 209 30.29 23.28 4.96
CA SER A 209 30.73 21.98 4.44
C SER A 209 29.89 21.51 3.26
N SER A 210 28.57 21.66 3.31
CA SER A 210 27.70 21.30 2.19
C SER A 210 27.94 22.16 0.95
N MET A 211 28.12 23.48 1.13
CA MET A 211 28.34 24.40 0.02
C MET A 211 29.74 24.24 -0.58
N GLN A 212 30.75 23.94 0.24
CA GLN A 212 32.09 23.59 -0.23
C GLN A 212 32.03 22.37 -1.15
N TYR A 213 31.40 21.29 -0.69
CA TYR A 213 31.26 20.06 -1.47
C TYR A 213 30.48 20.27 -2.78
N LEU A 214 29.38 21.03 -2.72
CA LEU A 214 28.48 21.21 -3.87
C LEU A 214 28.99 22.21 -4.93
N TYR A 215 29.74 23.24 -4.53
CA TYR A 215 30.07 24.37 -5.41
C TYR A 215 31.56 24.62 -5.64
N LEU A 216 32.43 24.21 -4.71
CA LEU A 216 33.86 24.47 -4.83
C LEU A 216 34.63 23.18 -5.11
N ASP A 217 34.29 22.09 -4.44
CA ASP A 217 34.90 20.77 -4.70
C ASP A 217 34.44 20.19 -6.04
N SER A 218 33.26 20.61 -6.53
CA SER A 218 32.75 20.27 -7.87
C SER A 218 33.58 20.86 -9.02
N GLU A 219 34.40 21.89 -8.75
CA GLU A 219 35.22 22.58 -9.77
C GLU A 219 36.57 21.88 -10.01
N VAL A 220 36.88 20.82 -9.23
CA VAL A 220 38.20 20.17 -9.25
C VAL A 220 38.05 18.68 -9.53
N TRP A 221 38.52 18.23 -10.70
CA TRP A 221 38.64 16.81 -11.06
C TRP A 221 39.96 16.54 -11.79
N ASN A 222 40.49 15.34 -11.62
CA ASN A 222 41.75 14.90 -12.23
C ASN A 222 41.60 13.65 -13.09
N SER A 223 40.42 13.03 -13.13
CA SER A 223 40.11 11.85 -13.93
C SER A 223 38.61 11.72 -14.17
N PHE A 224 38.23 10.93 -15.18
CA PHE A 224 36.82 10.59 -15.44
C PHE A 224 36.16 9.87 -14.24
N LYS A 225 36.97 9.17 -13.43
CA LYS A 225 36.54 8.50 -12.20
C LYS A 225 36.22 9.49 -11.08
N THR A 226 37.05 10.53 -10.89
CA THR A 226 36.79 11.59 -9.89
C THR A 226 35.71 12.57 -10.31
N LEU A 227 35.41 12.63 -11.62
CA LEU A 227 34.29 13.41 -12.16
C LEU A 227 32.93 12.71 -11.93
N LEU A 228 32.83 11.39 -12.14
CA LEU A 228 31.57 10.65 -12.07
C LEU A 228 31.35 9.86 -10.78
N TRP A 229 32.43 9.50 -10.09
CA TRP A 229 32.38 8.78 -8.82
C TRP A 229 32.95 9.67 -7.71
N PRO A 230 32.23 9.81 -6.57
CA PRO A 230 32.87 10.32 -5.37
C PRO A 230 34.04 9.42 -5.04
N ASP A 231 35.20 9.99 -4.68
CA ASP A 231 36.28 9.23 -4.04
C ASP A 231 35.74 8.65 -2.72
N SER A 232 35.12 7.48 -2.79
CA SER A 232 34.54 6.85 -1.62
C SER A 232 35.65 6.16 -0.83
N PHE A 233 35.86 6.62 0.40
CA PHE A 233 36.11 5.75 1.54
C PHE A 233 37.43 4.95 1.59
N ALA A 234 38.52 5.45 0.98
CA ALA A 234 39.85 4.85 1.17
C ALA A 234 41.01 5.87 1.16
N SER A 235 41.00 6.87 2.05
CA SER A 235 42.25 7.35 2.65
C SER A 235 41.96 8.19 3.88
N GLY A 236 42.35 7.67 5.05
CA GLY A 236 42.37 8.45 6.29
C GLY A 236 43.47 9.50 6.24
N LYS A 237 43.29 10.59 5.50
CA LYS A 237 44.12 11.81 5.57
C LYS A 237 43.31 13.05 5.18
N VAL A 238 42.31 13.40 5.98
CA VAL A 238 41.81 14.79 6.04
C VAL A 238 42.01 15.28 7.47
N GLY A 239 43.27 15.56 7.78
CA GLY A 239 43.75 15.96 9.09
C GLY A 239 45.18 16.48 9.03
N ALA A 240 45.54 17.25 7.99
CA ALA A 240 46.87 17.83 7.87
C ALA A 240 46.92 19.09 6.96
N GLY A 241 45.81 19.84 6.85
CA GLY A 241 45.75 21.08 6.04
C GLY A 241 45.56 22.37 6.85
N LEU A 242 45.28 22.29 8.15
CA LEU A 242 45.09 23.44 9.04
C LEU A 242 45.98 23.34 10.28
N ARG A 243 47.30 23.24 10.06
CA ARG A 243 48.32 23.41 11.13
C ARG A 243 49.70 23.72 10.56
N ALA A 244 49.81 24.71 9.68
CA ALA A 244 51.12 25.23 9.26
C ALA A 244 50.98 26.65 8.67
N VAL A 245 50.46 27.60 9.44
CA VAL A 245 50.80 29.02 9.26
C VAL A 245 51.14 29.58 10.63
N ARG A 246 52.32 29.23 11.12
CA ARG A 246 53.08 30.08 12.04
C ARG A 246 54.55 29.64 11.99
N THR A 247 55.42 30.64 11.82
CA THR A 247 56.88 30.69 12.08
C THR A 247 57.86 29.94 11.15
N GLN A 248 58.52 30.75 10.30
CA GLN A 248 59.97 30.88 10.03
C GLN A 248 60.85 29.65 9.71
N GLY A 249 61.67 29.79 8.65
CA GLY A 249 63.10 29.42 8.68
C GLY A 249 63.59 28.29 7.75
N GLU A 250 64.39 28.69 6.76
CA GLU A 250 65.57 27.99 6.18
C GLU A 250 65.49 26.72 5.29
N LEU A 251 65.98 26.93 4.05
CA LEU A 251 66.97 26.18 3.23
C LEU A 251 66.88 24.64 2.94
N GLN A 252 66.77 24.36 1.62
CA GLN A 252 67.62 23.44 0.80
C GLN A 252 67.24 21.92 0.60
N PRO A 253 67.71 21.21 -0.48
CA PRO A 253 66.84 20.79 -1.61
C PRO A 253 66.96 19.33 -2.17
N ALA A 254 66.12 19.03 -3.18
CA ALA A 254 66.35 18.19 -4.40
C ALA A 254 66.06 16.66 -4.48
N ARG A 255 65.13 16.33 -5.43
CA ARG A 255 65.12 15.26 -6.50
C ARG A 255 64.99 13.75 -6.16
N PRO A 256 64.64 12.85 -7.13
CA PRO A 256 63.69 12.93 -8.26
C PRO A 256 62.86 11.62 -8.55
N LEU A 257 62.05 11.70 -9.62
CA LEU A 257 61.25 10.69 -10.36
C LEU A 257 61.95 9.38 -10.77
N ALA A 258 61.23 8.25 -10.79
CA ALA A 258 61.03 7.33 -11.95
C ALA A 258 60.44 5.94 -11.58
N ALA A 259 59.85 5.28 -12.60
CA ALA A 259 59.50 3.84 -12.75
C ALA A 259 58.11 3.40 -12.26
N HIS A 260 57.12 3.30 -13.15
CA HIS A 260 56.74 2.13 -14.01
C HIS A 260 55.69 1.26 -13.28
N ILE A 261 54.42 1.23 -13.71
CA ILE A 261 53.91 0.60 -14.96
C ILE A 261 54.45 -0.82 -15.07
N ASP A 262 53.73 -1.78 -14.48
CA ASP A 262 53.73 -3.19 -14.90
C ASP A 262 52.58 -3.98 -14.28
N GLU A 263 51.37 -3.40 -14.27
CA GLU A 263 50.16 -4.23 -14.15
C GLU A 263 49.11 -3.75 -15.15
N ILE A 264 49.59 -3.78 -16.40
CA ILE A 264 48.82 -3.82 -17.62
C ILE A 264 47.97 -5.10 -17.60
N MET A 265 46.66 -4.91 -17.72
CA MET A 265 45.74 -5.80 -18.44
C MET A 265 45.50 -7.19 -17.85
N SER A 266 44.45 -7.29 -17.05
CA SER A 266 43.68 -8.53 -16.93
C SER A 266 42.23 -8.22 -16.56
N SER A 267 41.29 -8.54 -17.45
CA SER A 267 39.82 -8.52 -17.30
C SER A 267 39.16 -7.13 -17.16
N LEU A 268 38.61 -6.50 -18.21
CA LEU A 268 37.61 -6.90 -19.19
C LEU A 268 36.24 -7.31 -18.58
N ASN A 269 35.21 -6.53 -18.94
CA ASN A 269 33.77 -6.83 -18.95
C ASN A 269 32.99 -6.93 -17.62
N MET A 270 32.33 -5.84 -17.22
CA MET A 270 30.87 -5.77 -17.39
C MET A 270 30.35 -4.35 -17.16
N ALA A 271 29.77 -3.81 -18.20
CA ALA A 271 29.22 -2.48 -18.30
C ALA A 271 27.85 -2.34 -17.58
N THR A 272 27.52 -1.07 -17.31
CA THR A 272 26.20 -0.44 -17.53
C THR A 272 25.12 -0.42 -16.43
N GLN A 273 24.54 0.79 -16.33
CA GLN A 273 23.38 1.28 -15.58
C GLN A 273 23.70 1.68 -14.13
N VAL A 274 23.59 2.96 -13.72
CA VAL A 274 22.41 3.82 -13.82
C VAL A 274 22.83 5.29 -13.87
N ALA A 275 22.33 6.01 -14.88
CA ALA A 275 22.17 7.45 -14.86
C ALA A 275 20.72 7.81 -14.55
N LYS A 276 20.52 8.99 -13.95
CA LYS A 276 19.28 9.77 -13.77
C LYS A 276 18.37 9.36 -12.60
N THR A 277 18.44 10.13 -11.52
CA THR A 277 17.32 10.90 -10.93
C THR A 277 17.78 11.62 -9.66
N VAL A 278 17.94 12.94 -9.72
CA VAL A 278 17.97 13.79 -8.52
C VAL A 278 16.91 14.88 -8.71
N SER A 279 15.73 14.62 -8.17
CA SER A 279 14.78 15.66 -7.79
C SER A 279 14.48 15.45 -6.30
N SER A 280 14.57 16.54 -5.56
CA SER A 280 14.54 16.62 -4.10
C SER A 280 13.31 15.92 -3.49
N ARG A 281 13.54 14.86 -2.72
CA ARG A 281 12.54 14.31 -1.78
C ARG A 281 12.86 14.75 -0.36
N GLY A 282 11.89 15.40 0.28
CA GLY A 282 11.81 15.49 1.73
C GLY A 282 11.62 14.09 2.32
N PHE A 283 12.46 13.74 3.29
CA PHE A 283 12.37 12.47 3.98
C PHE A 283 11.28 12.51 5.06
N ALA A 284 10.17 11.83 4.80
CA ALA A 284 9.36 11.19 5.82
C ALA A 284 9.71 9.70 5.81
N SER A 285 10.21 9.15 6.92
CA SER A 285 10.27 7.70 7.13
C SER A 285 9.60 7.34 8.44
N THR A 286 8.46 6.67 8.33
CA THR A 286 7.90 5.83 9.38
C THR A 286 8.36 4.40 9.09
N SER A 287 9.49 4.01 9.67
CA SER A 287 9.85 2.60 9.77
C SER A 287 9.39 2.08 11.12
N ALA A 288 8.32 1.28 11.12
CA ALA A 288 7.90 0.52 12.29
C ALA A 288 8.92 -0.59 12.57
N VAL A 289 9.67 -0.47 13.67
CA VAL A 289 10.49 -1.56 14.20
C VAL A 289 9.59 -2.48 15.02
N ARG A 290 9.48 -3.74 14.58
CA ARG A 290 8.86 -4.87 15.27
C ARG A 290 9.59 -5.15 16.60
N LEU A 291 8.84 -5.24 17.69
CA LEU A 291 9.33 -5.76 18.98
C LEU A 291 9.63 -7.27 18.89
N PRO A 292 10.60 -7.81 19.67
CA PRO A 292 10.81 -9.25 19.78
C PRO A 292 9.58 -9.94 20.41
N PRO A 293 9.25 -11.19 19.99
CA PRO A 293 8.09 -11.92 20.48
C PRO A 293 8.23 -12.27 21.97
N LYS A 294 7.11 -12.20 22.71
CA LYS A 294 6.99 -12.68 24.09
C LYS A 294 7.21 -14.21 24.16
N PRO A 295 7.74 -14.73 25.28
CA PRO A 295 7.85 -16.18 25.48
C PRO A 295 6.45 -16.80 25.48
N ASN A 296 6.30 -17.93 24.77
CA ASN A 296 5.06 -18.69 24.50
C ASN A 296 4.21 -18.25 23.28
N SER A 297 4.85 -17.75 22.21
CA SER A 297 4.20 -17.63 20.89
C SER A 297 4.73 -18.67 19.90
N LEU A 298 3.90 -19.07 18.91
CA LEU A 298 4.24 -20.01 17.82
C LEU A 298 5.59 -19.71 17.14
N ALA A 299 5.99 -18.43 17.08
CA ALA A 299 7.28 -18.01 16.54
C ALA A 299 8.50 -18.48 17.36
N ALA A 300 8.37 -18.66 18.67
CA ALA A 300 9.43 -19.22 19.53
C ALA A 300 9.61 -20.73 19.31
N MET A 301 8.54 -21.46 18.97
CA MET A 301 8.64 -22.88 18.57
C MET A 301 9.36 -23.07 17.23
N PHE A 302 9.17 -22.15 16.28
CA PHE A 302 9.91 -22.17 15.01
C PHE A 302 11.41 -21.85 15.18
N ALA A 303 11.77 -20.99 16.13
CA ALA A 303 13.17 -20.70 16.44
C ALA A 303 13.87 -21.90 17.12
N SER A 304 13.18 -22.61 18.03
CA SER A 304 13.71 -23.81 18.68
C SER A 304 13.89 -24.98 17.69
N ARG A 305 13.02 -25.08 16.66
CA ARG A 305 13.14 -26.08 15.59
C ARG A 305 14.33 -25.83 14.65
N LYS A 306 14.76 -24.56 14.53
CA LYS A 306 15.93 -24.17 13.73
C LYS A 306 17.25 -24.45 14.45
N GLN A 307 17.27 -24.49 15.78
CA GLN A 307 18.45 -24.86 16.57
C GLN A 307 18.67 -26.38 16.66
N MET A 308 17.61 -27.20 16.60
CA MET A 308 17.76 -28.66 16.51
C MET A 308 18.27 -29.17 15.15
N ALA A 309 18.25 -28.33 14.10
CA ALA A 309 18.75 -28.68 12.77
C ALA A 309 20.26 -28.39 12.56
N ALA A 310 20.95 -27.83 13.56
CA ALA A 310 22.34 -27.40 13.45
C ALA A 310 23.33 -28.20 14.32
N GLY A 311 22.91 -29.37 14.82
CA GLY A 311 23.76 -30.18 15.69
C GLY A 311 23.34 -31.64 15.70
N ASN A 312 23.62 -32.36 14.61
CA ASN A 312 24.23 -33.69 14.68
C ASN A 312 24.67 -34.15 13.29
N SER A 313 25.91 -34.61 13.25
CA SER A 313 26.59 -35.26 12.14
C SER A 313 25.95 -36.60 11.80
N ASP A 314 25.83 -36.81 10.49
CA ASP A 314 25.88 -38.07 9.72
C ASP A 314 24.89 -39.22 9.98
N GLU A 315 24.51 -39.82 8.84
CA GLU A 315 23.85 -41.10 8.61
C GLU A 315 22.37 -41.23 9.04
N ASN A 316 21.46 -40.69 8.19
CA ASN A 316 20.20 -41.33 7.74
C ASN A 316 19.22 -40.32 7.10
N ALA A 317 19.58 -39.72 5.96
CA ALA A 317 18.66 -38.85 5.23
C ALA A 317 18.85 -38.98 3.71
N ALA A 318 18.66 -40.19 3.17
CA ALA A 318 18.73 -40.46 1.73
C ALA A 318 17.38 -40.79 1.07
N THR A 319 16.23 -40.43 1.67
CA THR A 319 14.91 -40.76 1.09
C THR A 319 13.91 -39.60 1.01
N GLY A 320 14.31 -38.35 1.30
CA GLY A 320 13.39 -37.20 1.31
C GLY A 320 13.62 -36.11 0.25
N SER A 321 14.78 -36.05 -0.40
CA SER A 321 15.18 -34.86 -1.19
C SER A 321 15.12 -35.02 -2.71
N ALA A 322 14.72 -36.18 -3.23
CA ALA A 322 14.59 -36.39 -4.69
C ALA A 322 13.29 -35.79 -5.27
N ASN A 323 12.22 -35.65 -4.46
CA ASN A 323 10.90 -35.28 -4.97
C ASN A 323 10.70 -33.77 -5.18
N ALA A 324 11.39 -32.90 -4.44
CA ALA A 324 11.23 -31.44 -4.57
C ALA A 324 11.93 -30.89 -5.83
N LEU A 325 13.00 -31.53 -6.30
CA LEU A 325 13.67 -31.18 -7.56
C LEU A 325 12.94 -31.79 -8.77
N ALA A 326 12.28 -32.93 -8.61
CA ALA A 326 11.45 -33.54 -9.67
C ALA A 326 10.15 -32.76 -9.93
N GLU A 327 9.58 -32.08 -8.93
CA GLU A 327 8.34 -31.29 -9.09
C GLU A 327 8.52 -30.06 -9.98
N VAL A 328 9.75 -29.58 -10.17
CA VAL A 328 10.10 -28.44 -11.03
C VAL A 328 10.42 -28.88 -12.47
N THR A 329 10.67 -30.17 -12.71
CA THR A 329 11.17 -30.69 -14.00
C THR A 329 10.18 -31.54 -14.80
N LEU A 330 8.98 -31.83 -14.28
CA LEU A 330 7.97 -32.59 -15.01
C LEU A 330 7.22 -31.73 -16.05
N PRO A 331 6.95 -32.26 -17.26
CA PRO A 331 6.17 -31.56 -18.28
C PRO A 331 4.75 -31.31 -17.77
N ARG A 332 4.23 -30.12 -18.08
CA ARG A 332 2.87 -29.73 -17.67
C ARG A 332 1.86 -30.71 -18.28
N PRO A 333 0.82 -31.11 -17.53
CA PRO A 333 -0.20 -32.01 -18.04
C PRO A 333 -0.85 -31.43 -19.30
N ASP A 334 -0.99 -32.26 -20.35
CA ASP A 334 -1.51 -31.82 -21.64
C ASP A 334 -3.04 -31.78 -21.58
N LEU A 335 -3.60 -30.57 -21.63
CA LEU A 335 -5.04 -30.30 -21.61
C LEU A 335 -5.51 -29.69 -22.94
N ARG A 336 -4.76 -29.92 -24.03
CA ARG A 336 -5.07 -29.34 -25.35
C ARG A 336 -6.46 -29.71 -25.86
N ASP A 337 -6.92 -30.92 -25.57
CA ASP A 337 -8.21 -31.47 -26.02
C ASP A 337 -9.41 -30.88 -25.28
N LEU A 338 -9.18 -30.08 -24.23
CA LEU A 338 -10.28 -29.38 -23.55
C LEU A 338 -10.91 -28.35 -24.48
N ALA A 339 -12.21 -28.50 -24.66
CA ALA A 339 -13.04 -27.53 -25.35
C ALA A 339 -12.97 -26.16 -24.66
N THR A 340 -13.02 -25.11 -25.46
CA THR A 340 -12.86 -23.73 -25.00
C THR A 340 -14.16 -23.16 -24.44
N LEU A 341 -14.02 -22.25 -23.48
CA LEU A 341 -15.11 -21.51 -22.83
C LEU A 341 -15.51 -20.32 -23.71
N HIS A 342 -16.07 -20.61 -24.88
CA HIS A 342 -16.68 -19.61 -25.75
C HIS A 342 -18.14 -19.37 -25.35
N PRO A 343 -18.71 -18.21 -25.72
CA PRO A 343 -20.10 -17.89 -25.41
C PRO A 343 -21.09 -18.97 -25.86
N GLU A 344 -20.87 -19.57 -27.03
CA GLU A 344 -21.71 -20.63 -27.61
C GLU A 344 -21.65 -21.96 -26.83
N THR A 345 -20.55 -22.21 -26.10
CA THR A 345 -20.36 -23.46 -25.37
C THR A 345 -20.84 -23.38 -23.93
N VAL A 346 -21.15 -22.18 -23.41
CA VAL A 346 -21.71 -21.96 -22.06
C VAL A 346 -23.22 -22.20 -22.08
N SER A 347 -23.61 -23.47 -22.02
CA SER A 347 -25.02 -23.87 -21.97
C SER A 347 -25.30 -24.85 -20.82
N LYS A 348 -26.57 -25.15 -20.56
CA LYS A 348 -26.98 -26.10 -19.50
C LYS A 348 -26.36 -27.50 -19.67
N SER A 349 -26.03 -27.91 -20.89
CA SER A 349 -25.39 -29.22 -21.15
C SER A 349 -23.91 -29.24 -20.76
N ALA A 350 -23.26 -28.07 -20.67
CA ALA A 350 -21.85 -27.96 -20.28
C ALA A 350 -21.65 -27.97 -18.75
N ILE A 351 -22.72 -27.93 -17.94
CA ILE A 351 -22.62 -27.91 -16.47
C ILE A 351 -21.88 -29.16 -15.99
N GLY A 352 -20.82 -28.93 -15.22
CA GLY A 352 -19.92 -29.97 -14.71
C GLY A 352 -18.84 -30.41 -15.69
N THR A 353 -18.69 -29.78 -16.85
CA THR A 353 -17.58 -30.07 -17.78
C THR A 353 -16.44 -29.06 -17.62
N PRO A 354 -15.17 -29.50 -17.58
CA PRO A 354 -14.03 -28.60 -17.60
C PRO A 354 -13.87 -27.97 -18.99
N ARG A 355 -13.64 -26.65 -19.02
CA ARG A 355 -13.43 -25.88 -20.25
C ARG A 355 -12.20 -24.98 -20.12
N ALA A 356 -11.41 -24.92 -21.18
CA ALA A 356 -10.23 -24.07 -21.25
C ALA A 356 -10.61 -22.61 -21.51
N TYR A 357 -9.89 -21.66 -20.93
CA TYR A 357 -10.06 -20.25 -21.27
C TYR A 357 -9.59 -20.00 -22.72
N PRO A 358 -10.30 -19.19 -23.53
CA PRO A 358 -9.83 -18.76 -24.84
C PRO A 358 -8.50 -17.99 -24.72
N ASP A 359 -7.57 -18.23 -25.64
CA ASP A 359 -6.21 -17.67 -25.53
C ASP A 359 -6.20 -16.14 -25.54
N GLU A 360 -7.04 -15.51 -26.37
CA GLU A 360 -7.17 -14.05 -26.43
C GLU A 360 -7.69 -13.47 -25.11
N ALA A 361 -8.76 -14.05 -24.56
CA ALA A 361 -9.33 -13.63 -23.29
C ALA A 361 -8.35 -13.85 -22.14
N LEU A 362 -7.62 -14.96 -22.14
CA LEU A 362 -6.60 -15.26 -21.15
C LEU A 362 -5.42 -14.27 -21.21
N GLN A 363 -4.99 -13.86 -22.40
CA GLN A 363 -3.96 -12.83 -22.56
C GLN A 363 -4.43 -11.48 -22.01
N ALA A 364 -5.65 -11.06 -22.35
CA ALA A 364 -6.24 -9.83 -21.81
C ALA A 364 -6.35 -9.87 -20.28
N LEU A 365 -6.81 -10.99 -19.71
CA LEU A 365 -6.91 -11.18 -18.26
C LEU A 365 -5.54 -11.19 -17.56
N LYS A 366 -4.50 -11.75 -18.20
CA LYS A 366 -3.12 -11.67 -17.70
C LYS A 366 -2.63 -10.21 -17.66
N THR A 367 -2.95 -9.42 -18.68
CA THR A 367 -2.65 -7.98 -18.71
C THR A 367 -3.42 -7.21 -17.63
N LEU A 368 -4.67 -7.57 -17.35
CA LEU A 368 -5.48 -7.01 -16.26
C LEU A 368 -5.04 -7.50 -14.86
N SER A 369 -3.99 -8.32 -14.77
CA SER A 369 -3.40 -8.88 -13.55
C SER A 369 -4.34 -9.79 -12.76
N LEU A 370 -4.41 -11.08 -13.13
CA LEU A 370 -5.15 -12.09 -12.38
C LEU A 370 -4.72 -12.17 -10.89
N PRO A 371 -5.62 -12.52 -9.96
CA PRO A 371 -5.25 -12.77 -8.56
C PRO A 371 -4.19 -13.87 -8.43
N GLN A 372 -3.24 -13.71 -7.50
CA GLN A 372 -2.11 -14.64 -7.34
C GLN A 372 -2.53 -16.11 -7.14
N SER A 373 -3.65 -16.35 -6.45
CA SER A 373 -4.20 -17.70 -6.27
C SER A 373 -4.59 -18.36 -7.60
N LEU A 374 -5.17 -17.59 -8.51
CA LEU A 374 -5.53 -18.06 -9.84
C LEU A 374 -4.31 -18.17 -10.75
N GLN A 375 -3.34 -17.25 -10.64
CA GLN A 375 -2.07 -17.38 -11.37
C GLN A 375 -1.35 -18.69 -11.02
N LYS A 376 -1.29 -19.04 -9.73
CA LYS A 376 -0.71 -20.31 -9.26
C LYS A 376 -1.46 -21.51 -9.83
N LEU A 377 -2.80 -21.48 -9.81
CA LEU A 377 -3.64 -22.54 -10.37
C LEU A 377 -3.44 -22.69 -11.88
N HIS A 378 -3.42 -21.57 -12.61
CA HIS A 378 -3.21 -21.56 -14.06
C HIS A 378 -1.79 -22.04 -14.43
N ALA A 379 -0.79 -21.76 -13.60
CA ALA A 379 0.59 -22.19 -13.81
C ALA A 379 0.78 -23.72 -13.68
N MET A 380 -0.10 -24.42 -12.96
CA MET A 380 -0.08 -25.88 -12.84
C MET A 380 -0.48 -26.60 -14.13
N THR A 381 -1.02 -25.88 -15.11
CA THR A 381 -1.57 -26.43 -16.35
C THR A 381 -0.91 -25.84 -17.58
N SER A 382 -0.83 -26.62 -18.66
CA SER A 382 -0.42 -26.11 -19.98
C SER A 382 -1.46 -25.12 -20.54
N LYS A 383 -2.75 -25.46 -20.42
CA LYS A 383 -3.90 -24.66 -20.85
C LYS A 383 -4.83 -24.39 -19.65
N PRO A 384 -4.88 -23.15 -19.13
CA PRO A 384 -5.73 -22.81 -17.99
C PRO A 384 -7.20 -23.12 -18.26
N ALA A 385 -7.82 -23.85 -17.34
CA ALA A 385 -9.20 -24.31 -17.48
C ALA A 385 -9.98 -24.16 -16.17
N SER A 386 -11.30 -24.10 -16.30
CA SER A 386 -12.23 -24.01 -15.18
C SER A 386 -13.48 -24.85 -15.47
N VAL A 387 -14.21 -25.24 -14.42
CA VAL A 387 -15.44 -26.02 -14.57
C VAL A 387 -16.62 -25.07 -14.76
N VAL A 388 -17.48 -25.38 -15.73
CA VAL A 388 -18.74 -24.66 -15.93
C VAL A 388 -19.72 -25.08 -14.86
N ARG A 389 -20.18 -24.11 -14.07
CA ARG A 389 -21.16 -24.31 -13.00
C ARG A 389 -22.53 -23.81 -13.41
N GLU A 390 -23.56 -24.19 -12.67
CA GLU A 390 -24.91 -23.63 -12.87
C GLU A 390 -24.90 -22.10 -12.76
N THR A 391 -24.20 -21.56 -11.75
CA THR A 391 -23.98 -20.12 -11.59
C THR A 391 -23.24 -19.46 -12.75
N THR A 392 -22.37 -20.19 -13.44
CA THR A 392 -21.65 -19.68 -14.62
C THR A 392 -22.63 -19.43 -15.76
N VAL A 393 -23.56 -20.37 -15.98
CA VAL A 393 -24.60 -20.25 -17.02
C VAL A 393 -25.62 -19.16 -16.65
N GLU A 394 -25.98 -19.05 -15.38
CA GLU A 394 -26.87 -17.98 -14.90
C GLU A 394 -26.25 -16.59 -15.06
N LEU A 395 -24.99 -16.42 -14.66
CA LEU A 395 -24.30 -15.15 -14.80
C LEU A 395 -24.08 -14.78 -16.27
N ALA A 396 -23.81 -15.77 -17.15
CA ALA A 396 -23.74 -15.54 -18.59
C ALA A 396 -25.06 -14.98 -19.15
N ARG A 397 -26.21 -15.54 -18.76
CA ARG A 397 -27.52 -15.00 -19.17
C ARG A 397 -27.76 -13.57 -18.68
N VAL A 398 -27.34 -13.27 -17.45
CA VAL A 398 -27.44 -11.92 -16.89
C VAL A 398 -26.58 -10.94 -17.70
N LEU A 399 -25.37 -11.34 -18.11
CA LEU A 399 -24.53 -10.52 -18.97
C LEU A 399 -25.13 -10.35 -20.37
N ASP A 400 -25.76 -11.38 -20.93
CA ASP A 400 -26.44 -11.28 -22.23
C ASP A 400 -27.60 -10.27 -22.20
N GLN A 401 -28.36 -10.22 -21.11
CA GLN A 401 -29.41 -9.21 -20.90
C GLN A 401 -28.82 -7.80 -20.74
N ALA A 402 -27.75 -7.69 -19.95
CA ALA A 402 -27.03 -6.44 -19.71
C ALA A 402 -26.33 -5.87 -20.97
N ARG A 403 -26.26 -6.63 -22.07
CA ARG A 403 -25.72 -6.16 -23.35
C ARG A 403 -26.49 -4.97 -23.90
N THR A 404 -27.81 -4.94 -23.70
CA THR A 404 -28.71 -3.93 -24.27
C THR A 404 -29.23 -2.95 -23.24
N GLU A 405 -29.14 -3.29 -21.96
CA GLU A 405 -29.63 -2.49 -20.85
C GLU A 405 -28.52 -1.63 -20.22
N SER A 406 -28.91 -0.54 -19.57
CA SER A 406 -27.97 0.24 -18.77
C SER A 406 -27.45 -0.58 -17.61
N SER A 407 -26.20 -0.33 -17.21
CA SER A 407 -25.64 -0.94 -16.00
C SER A 407 -26.42 -0.59 -14.74
N GLU A 408 -27.34 0.38 -14.80
CA GLU A 408 -28.19 0.71 -13.67
C GLU A 408 -29.07 -0.47 -13.21
N SER A 409 -29.62 -1.26 -14.15
CA SER A 409 -30.44 -2.44 -13.86
C SER A 409 -29.61 -3.66 -13.45
N SER A 410 -28.31 -3.63 -13.80
CA SER A 410 -27.39 -4.76 -13.85
C SER A 410 -26.18 -4.58 -12.93
N ARG A 411 -26.44 -4.29 -11.65
CA ARG A 411 -25.44 -4.21 -10.57
C ARG A 411 -25.55 -5.41 -9.64
N PHE A 412 -24.51 -6.23 -9.56
CA PHE A 412 -24.51 -7.48 -8.81
C PHE A 412 -23.37 -7.60 -7.80
N ILE A 413 -23.64 -8.14 -6.62
CA ILE A 413 -22.64 -8.56 -5.63
C ILE A 413 -22.66 -10.08 -5.51
N LEU A 414 -21.55 -10.75 -5.82
CA LEU A 414 -21.40 -12.19 -5.66
C LEU A 414 -21.39 -12.55 -4.16
N ALA A 415 -22.42 -13.26 -3.71
CA ALA A 415 -22.62 -13.64 -2.32
C ALA A 415 -22.36 -15.14 -2.12
N GLY A 416 -21.85 -15.53 -0.97
CA GLY A 416 -21.72 -16.95 -0.59
C GLY A 416 -20.66 -17.19 0.49
N PRO A 417 -20.39 -18.45 0.85
CA PRO A 417 -19.40 -18.79 1.87
C PRO A 417 -17.96 -18.63 1.36
N GLU A 418 -17.01 -18.68 2.30
CA GLU A 418 -15.59 -18.63 1.97
C GLU A 418 -15.19 -19.84 1.12
N GLY A 419 -14.50 -19.60 0.00
CA GLY A 419 -14.05 -20.69 -0.88
C GLY A 419 -15.12 -21.20 -1.86
N SER A 420 -16.29 -20.55 -1.94
CA SER A 420 -17.35 -20.92 -2.89
C SER A 420 -17.02 -20.64 -4.37
N GLY A 421 -15.91 -19.96 -4.66
CA GLY A 421 -15.44 -19.71 -6.04
C GLY A 421 -15.83 -18.35 -6.63
N LYS A 422 -16.17 -17.33 -5.83
CA LYS A 422 -16.56 -15.99 -6.31
C LYS A 422 -15.56 -15.37 -7.29
N THR A 423 -14.28 -15.34 -6.91
CA THR A 423 -13.19 -14.84 -7.77
C THR A 423 -13.09 -15.62 -9.08
N MET A 424 -13.27 -16.94 -9.06
CA MET A 424 -13.26 -17.76 -10.28
C MET A 424 -14.45 -17.41 -11.18
N LEU A 425 -15.64 -17.26 -10.60
CA LEU A 425 -16.85 -16.88 -11.33
C LEU A 425 -16.71 -15.48 -11.96
N LEU A 426 -16.12 -14.53 -11.24
CA LEU A 426 -15.84 -13.18 -11.75
C LEU A 426 -14.87 -13.21 -12.95
N VAL A 427 -13.83 -14.05 -12.90
CA VAL A 427 -12.89 -14.24 -14.02
C VAL A 427 -13.54 -14.97 -15.20
N GLN A 428 -14.41 -15.95 -14.95
CA GLN A 428 -15.22 -16.58 -16.00
C GLN A 428 -16.13 -15.55 -16.70
N ALA A 429 -16.79 -14.67 -15.95
CA ALA A 429 -17.59 -13.58 -16.48
C ALA A 429 -16.76 -12.61 -17.33
N ALA A 430 -15.58 -12.22 -16.84
CA ALA A 430 -14.66 -11.36 -17.58
C ALA A 430 -14.16 -12.01 -18.88
N SER A 431 -13.86 -13.32 -18.86
CA SER A 431 -13.50 -14.08 -20.06
C SER A 431 -14.65 -14.14 -21.06
N TYR A 432 -15.87 -14.40 -20.57
CA TYR A 432 -17.08 -14.47 -21.38
C TYR A 432 -17.37 -13.14 -22.08
N ALA A 433 -17.32 -12.03 -21.34
CA ALA A 433 -17.51 -10.68 -21.87
C ALA A 433 -16.45 -10.32 -22.92
N HIS A 434 -15.16 -10.62 -22.65
CA HIS A 434 -14.10 -10.38 -23.62
C HIS A 434 -14.33 -11.13 -24.94
N SER A 435 -14.72 -12.42 -24.87
CA SER A 435 -15.02 -13.22 -26.07
C SER A 435 -16.24 -12.71 -26.85
N ASN A 436 -17.16 -11.99 -26.20
CA ASN A 436 -18.28 -11.31 -26.84
C ASN A 436 -17.95 -9.88 -27.34
N GLY A 437 -16.67 -9.46 -27.27
CA GLY A 437 -16.22 -8.16 -27.75
C GLY A 437 -16.53 -6.97 -26.83
N TRP A 438 -16.87 -7.23 -25.56
CA TRP A 438 -17.13 -6.20 -24.54
C TRP A 438 -15.84 -5.48 -24.14
N VAL A 439 -15.99 -4.29 -23.55
CA VAL A 439 -14.90 -3.64 -22.82
C VAL A 439 -14.85 -4.21 -21.41
N VAL A 440 -13.75 -4.86 -21.04
CA VAL A 440 -13.60 -5.49 -19.73
C VAL A 440 -12.68 -4.64 -18.84
N LEU A 441 -13.26 -4.09 -17.78
CA LEU A 441 -12.57 -3.33 -16.74
C LEU A 441 -12.49 -4.21 -15.48
N TYR A 442 -11.44 -5.02 -15.40
CA TYR A 442 -11.23 -5.93 -14.27
C TYR A 442 -10.26 -5.36 -13.24
N LEU A 443 -10.70 -5.26 -11.99
CA LEU A 443 -9.88 -4.89 -10.84
C LEU A 443 -9.68 -6.12 -9.93
N PRO A 444 -8.48 -6.72 -9.89
CA PRO A 444 -8.22 -7.95 -9.13
C PRO A 444 -8.26 -7.80 -7.61
N SER A 445 -8.14 -6.56 -7.12
CA SER A 445 -8.21 -6.27 -5.69
C SER A 445 -8.55 -4.81 -5.48
N ALA A 446 -9.77 -4.53 -5.03
CA ALA A 446 -10.15 -3.20 -4.57
C ALA A 446 -9.33 -2.74 -3.35
N THR A 447 -8.75 -3.67 -2.58
CA THR A 447 -7.89 -3.35 -1.44
C THR A 447 -6.70 -2.49 -1.86
N ALA A 448 -6.13 -2.70 -3.05
CA ALA A 448 -5.01 -1.92 -3.56
C ALA A 448 -5.35 -0.42 -3.79
N THR A 449 -6.65 -0.10 -3.86
CA THR A 449 -7.12 1.28 -4.02
C THR A 449 -7.24 2.02 -2.68
N VAL A 450 -7.25 1.30 -1.55
CA VAL A 450 -7.49 1.86 -0.21
C VAL A 450 -6.40 1.50 0.81
N ASP A 451 -5.43 0.66 0.48
CA ASP A 451 -4.42 0.14 1.40
C ASP A 451 -3.16 1.01 1.58
N SER A 452 -3.17 2.23 1.06
CA SER A 452 -2.01 3.14 1.10
C SER A 452 -0.76 2.61 0.40
N SER A 453 -0.90 1.67 -0.54
CA SER A 453 0.23 1.15 -1.35
C SER A 453 0.70 2.11 -2.44
N SER A 454 -0.17 3.00 -2.94
CA SER A 454 0.15 3.99 -3.97
C SER A 454 0.25 5.41 -3.38
N ALA A 455 1.09 6.25 -4.00
CA ALA A 455 1.21 7.65 -3.62
C ALA A 455 -0.10 8.41 -3.89
N PHE A 456 -0.40 9.37 -3.04
CA PHE A 456 -1.63 10.17 -3.11
C PHE A 456 -1.34 11.65 -2.82
N SER A 457 -2.16 12.53 -3.37
CA SER A 457 -2.07 13.97 -3.15
C SER A 457 -3.46 14.59 -3.06
N TYR A 458 -3.62 15.59 -2.19
CA TYR A 458 -4.88 16.34 -2.12
C TYR A 458 -4.99 17.31 -3.28
N SER A 459 -6.13 17.28 -3.97
CA SER A 459 -6.50 18.19 -5.05
C SER A 459 -7.46 19.24 -4.51
N SER A 460 -7.02 20.50 -4.52
CA SER A 460 -7.86 21.63 -4.09
C SER A 460 -9.08 21.82 -4.97
N ASP A 461 -8.93 21.52 -6.26
CA ASP A 461 -9.94 21.82 -7.29
C ASP A 461 -11.14 20.89 -7.15
N ARG A 462 -10.88 19.64 -6.72
CA ARG A 462 -11.88 18.57 -6.57
C ARG A 462 -12.30 18.35 -5.13
N ALA A 463 -11.56 18.93 -4.18
CA ALA A 463 -11.65 18.62 -2.76
C ALA A 463 -11.53 17.13 -2.43
N LEU A 464 -10.76 16.37 -3.24
CA LEU A 464 -10.54 14.94 -3.11
C LEU A 464 -9.05 14.58 -3.15
N PHE A 465 -8.73 13.38 -2.69
CA PHE A 465 -7.38 12.83 -2.77
C PHE A 465 -7.21 12.02 -4.05
N GLU A 466 -6.24 12.42 -4.85
CA GLU A 466 -5.89 11.78 -6.12
C GLU A 466 -4.82 10.71 -5.93
N GLN A 467 -4.86 9.67 -6.78
CA GLN A 467 -3.91 8.55 -6.77
C GLN A 467 -3.30 8.39 -8.17
N PRO A 468 -2.39 9.28 -8.60
CA PRO A 468 -1.94 9.36 -9.99
C PRO A 468 -1.20 8.10 -10.45
N GLY A 469 -0.34 7.51 -9.61
CA GLY A 469 0.37 6.28 -9.95
C GLY A 469 -0.56 5.07 -10.14
N LEU A 470 -1.65 5.00 -9.35
CA LEU A 470 -2.67 3.97 -9.51
C LEU A 470 -3.51 4.21 -10.77
N ALA A 471 -3.87 5.46 -11.06
CA ALA A 471 -4.59 5.84 -12.26
C ALA A 471 -3.80 5.49 -13.54
N ALA A 472 -2.49 5.75 -13.56
CA ALA A 472 -1.61 5.42 -14.69
C ALA A 472 -1.57 3.91 -14.95
N ASP A 473 -1.39 3.11 -13.89
CA ASP A 473 -1.36 1.65 -13.97
C ASP A 473 -2.69 1.06 -14.44
N LEU A 474 -3.82 1.57 -13.94
CA LEU A 474 -5.16 1.16 -14.41
C LEU A 474 -5.40 1.54 -15.87
N LEU A 475 -5.07 2.77 -16.28
CA LEU A 475 -5.16 3.21 -17.67
C LEU A 475 -4.34 2.31 -18.60
N GLN A 476 -3.09 2.01 -18.22
CA GLN A 476 -2.22 1.15 -19.00
C GLN A 476 -2.81 -0.26 -19.15
N ARG A 477 -3.31 -0.85 -18.07
CA ARG A 477 -3.91 -2.19 -18.07
C ARG A 477 -5.19 -2.23 -18.90
N PHE A 478 -6.09 -1.27 -18.72
CA PHE A 478 -7.36 -1.22 -19.45
C PHE A 478 -7.15 -0.99 -20.95
N SER A 479 -6.25 -0.07 -21.32
CA SER A 479 -5.91 0.18 -22.73
C SER A 479 -5.22 -1.03 -23.38
N SER A 480 -4.30 -1.69 -22.67
CA SER A 480 -3.54 -2.83 -23.19
C SER A 480 -4.37 -4.10 -23.30
N ALA A 481 -5.35 -4.31 -22.42
CA ALA A 481 -6.24 -5.46 -22.46
C ALA A 481 -7.35 -5.31 -23.50
N ASN A 482 -7.85 -4.09 -23.73
CA ASN A 482 -8.98 -3.81 -24.61
C ASN A 482 -8.59 -3.08 -25.91
N LYS A 483 -7.43 -3.42 -26.50
CA LYS A 483 -6.85 -2.70 -27.65
C LYS A 483 -7.83 -2.48 -28.81
N ALA A 484 -8.62 -3.50 -29.16
CA ALA A 484 -9.58 -3.40 -30.27
C ALA A 484 -10.71 -2.39 -29.98
N ALA A 485 -11.18 -2.32 -28.73
CA ALA A 485 -12.21 -1.37 -28.31
C ALA A 485 -11.65 0.04 -28.20
N PHE A 486 -10.49 0.23 -27.56
CA PHE A 486 -9.87 1.56 -27.37
C PHE A 486 -9.45 2.24 -28.69
N LYS A 487 -9.20 1.46 -29.75
CA LYS A 487 -8.94 1.99 -31.10
C LYS A 487 -10.21 2.38 -31.86
N SER A 488 -11.32 1.68 -31.63
CA SER A 488 -12.57 1.92 -32.35
C SER A 488 -13.40 3.03 -31.72
N LEU A 489 -13.46 3.07 -30.39
CA LEU A 489 -14.21 4.07 -29.64
C LEU A 489 -13.57 5.46 -29.76
N LYS A 490 -14.41 6.46 -30.02
CA LYS A 490 -14.02 7.86 -30.21
C LYS A 490 -14.50 8.73 -29.06
N THR A 491 -13.78 9.81 -28.78
CA THR A 491 -14.18 10.82 -27.79
C THR A 491 -15.37 11.64 -28.28
N SER A 492 -16.37 11.81 -27.41
CA SER A 492 -17.60 12.56 -27.69
C SER A 492 -17.46 14.07 -27.49
N ARG A 493 -16.54 14.50 -26.61
CA ARG A 493 -16.33 15.91 -26.26
C ARG A 493 -14.85 16.28 -26.32
N ALA A 494 -14.58 17.55 -26.62
CA ALA A 494 -13.26 18.12 -26.44
C ALA A 494 -12.97 18.29 -24.94
N ARG A 495 -11.78 17.86 -24.50
CA ARG A 495 -11.35 17.95 -23.10
C ARG A 495 -10.01 18.67 -23.01
N VAL A 496 -9.92 19.61 -22.08
CA VAL A 496 -8.70 20.38 -21.82
C VAL A 496 -8.09 19.89 -20.51
N PHE A 497 -6.84 19.43 -20.56
CA PHE A 497 -6.06 18.97 -19.42
C PHE A 497 -4.86 19.89 -19.24
N GLY A 498 -5.01 20.95 -18.43
CA GLY A 498 -3.99 21.99 -18.29
C GLY A 498 -3.73 22.69 -19.63
N GLU A 499 -2.50 22.58 -20.15
CA GLU A 499 -2.12 23.13 -21.46
C GLU A 499 -2.39 22.18 -22.65
N LYS A 500 -2.77 20.93 -22.38
CA LYS A 500 -3.05 19.93 -23.44
C LYS A 500 -4.53 19.90 -23.76
N GLU A 501 -4.88 20.23 -25.00
CA GLU A 501 -6.24 20.09 -25.53
C GLU A 501 -6.38 18.82 -26.37
N ILE A 502 -7.39 18.02 -26.06
CA ILE A 502 -7.76 16.83 -26.82
C ILE A 502 -9.09 17.13 -27.51
N ALA A 503 -9.02 17.35 -28.83
CA ALA A 503 -10.19 17.57 -29.66
C ALA A 503 -11.15 16.36 -29.63
N SER A 504 -12.44 16.65 -29.87
CA SER A 504 -13.48 15.64 -30.03
C SER A 504 -13.20 14.74 -31.25
N GLY A 505 -13.59 13.46 -31.17
CA GLY A 505 -13.48 12.49 -32.27
C GLY A 505 -12.15 11.76 -32.38
N LYS A 506 -11.21 11.98 -31.44
CA LYS A 506 -9.96 11.19 -31.33
C LYS A 506 -10.23 9.82 -30.71
N SER A 507 -9.31 8.88 -30.92
CA SER A 507 -9.43 7.54 -30.34
C SER A 507 -9.28 7.54 -28.81
N LEU A 508 -9.97 6.63 -28.13
CA LEU A 508 -9.83 6.47 -26.68
C LEU A 508 -8.40 6.05 -26.27
N GLU A 509 -7.68 5.35 -27.16
CA GLU A 509 -6.26 5.02 -26.98
C GLU A 509 -5.37 6.28 -26.90
N GLU A 510 -5.61 7.29 -27.75
CA GLU A 510 -4.88 8.56 -27.69
C GLU A 510 -5.16 9.32 -26.40
N LEU A 511 -6.42 9.34 -25.95
CA LEU A 511 -6.80 9.94 -24.68
C LEU A 511 -6.07 9.26 -23.51
N ALA A 512 -6.07 7.92 -23.46
CA ALA A 512 -5.39 7.16 -22.42
C ALA A 512 -3.87 7.45 -22.41
N LYS A 513 -3.21 7.50 -23.58
CA LYS A 513 -1.78 7.80 -23.69
C LYS A 513 -1.42 9.23 -23.26
N ALA A 514 -2.31 10.20 -23.47
CA ALA A 514 -2.06 11.57 -23.05
C ALA A 514 -1.84 11.69 -21.53
N GLY A 515 -2.59 10.91 -20.74
CA GLY A 515 -2.50 10.88 -19.28
C GLY A 515 -1.30 10.12 -18.72
N MET A 516 -0.65 9.27 -19.52
CA MET A 516 0.52 8.48 -19.08
C MET A 516 1.82 9.30 -19.05
N SER A 517 1.82 10.53 -19.58
CA SER A 517 3.03 11.34 -19.72
C SER A 517 3.21 12.41 -18.63
N ASP A 518 2.16 12.72 -17.87
CA ASP A 518 2.20 13.70 -16.78
C ASP A 518 1.34 13.24 -15.60
N ASP A 519 2.01 12.88 -14.50
CA ASP A 519 1.39 12.40 -13.25
C ASP A 519 0.30 13.35 -12.72
N LYS A 520 0.41 14.66 -12.93
CA LYS A 520 -0.58 15.63 -12.44
C LYS A 520 -1.90 15.55 -13.19
N LEU A 521 -1.86 15.18 -14.46
CA LEU A 521 -3.04 15.10 -15.33
C LEU A 521 -3.62 13.70 -15.39
N THR A 522 -2.85 12.67 -15.00
CA THR A 522 -3.23 11.26 -15.10
C THR A 522 -4.59 10.96 -14.47
N THR A 523 -4.86 11.46 -13.27
CA THR A 523 -6.13 11.20 -12.57
C THR A 523 -7.32 11.79 -13.33
N ALA A 524 -7.18 13.01 -13.86
CA ALA A 524 -8.23 13.66 -14.64
C ALA A 524 -8.47 12.96 -15.98
N VAL A 525 -7.40 12.49 -16.65
CA VAL A 525 -7.52 11.71 -17.88
C VAL A 525 -8.20 10.36 -17.62
N PHE A 526 -7.89 9.71 -16.50
CA PHE A 526 -8.53 8.45 -16.11
C PHE A 526 -10.04 8.60 -15.94
N GLU A 527 -10.50 9.63 -15.22
CA GLU A 527 -11.93 9.92 -15.12
C GLU A 527 -12.55 10.22 -16.48
N ALA A 528 -11.90 11.02 -17.32
CA ALA A 528 -12.41 11.31 -18.65
C ALA A 528 -12.57 10.04 -19.51
N VAL A 529 -11.62 9.10 -19.44
CA VAL A 529 -11.76 7.79 -20.09
C VAL A 529 -12.95 7.01 -19.55
N MET A 530 -13.16 7.01 -18.23
CA MET A 530 -14.30 6.33 -17.61
C MET A 530 -15.64 6.99 -17.96
N GLU A 531 -15.71 8.32 -18.06
CA GLU A 531 -16.88 9.07 -18.52
C GLU A 531 -17.23 8.76 -19.99
N GLU A 532 -16.24 8.74 -20.88
CA GLU A 532 -16.46 8.37 -22.29
C GLU A 532 -16.92 6.91 -22.42
N LEU A 533 -16.38 6.00 -21.61
CA LEU A 533 -16.84 4.60 -21.55
C LEU A 533 -18.26 4.48 -20.99
N ALA A 534 -18.66 5.36 -20.08
CA ALA A 534 -20.01 5.42 -19.51
C ALA A 534 -21.06 5.90 -20.53
N GLU A 535 -20.71 6.89 -21.36
CA GLU A 535 -21.62 7.51 -22.33
C GLU A 535 -21.78 6.71 -23.63
N GLN A 536 -20.75 5.98 -24.07
CA GLN A 536 -20.77 5.27 -25.35
C GLN A 536 -21.77 4.09 -25.37
N LYS A 537 -22.32 3.80 -26.56
CA LYS A 537 -23.33 2.76 -26.81
C LYS A 537 -22.91 1.75 -27.89
N GLU A 538 -21.65 1.80 -28.33
CA GLU A 538 -21.16 0.92 -29.40
C GLU A 538 -20.78 -0.46 -28.85
N ARG A 539 -20.24 -0.50 -27.63
CA ARG A 539 -19.82 -1.73 -26.96
C ARG A 539 -20.28 -1.76 -25.51
N PRO A 540 -20.85 -2.86 -25.03
CA PRO A 540 -21.16 -2.98 -23.60
C PRO A 540 -19.88 -3.03 -22.75
N VAL A 541 -19.97 -2.50 -21.52
CA VAL A 541 -18.85 -2.43 -20.57
C VAL A 541 -19.10 -3.31 -19.36
N LEU A 542 -18.13 -4.14 -18.99
CA LEU A 542 -18.14 -4.92 -17.76
C LEU A 542 -17.15 -4.33 -16.75
N LEU A 543 -17.65 -3.81 -15.63
CA LEU A 543 -16.82 -3.44 -14.48
C LEU A 543 -16.84 -4.58 -13.47
N ALA A 544 -15.72 -5.28 -13.35
CA ALA A 544 -15.57 -6.46 -12.50
C ALA A 544 -14.57 -6.19 -11.38
N ILE A 545 -15.04 -6.18 -10.12
CA ILE A 545 -14.24 -5.76 -8.95
C ILE A 545 -14.12 -6.91 -7.96
N ASP A 546 -12.91 -7.43 -7.75
CA ASP A 546 -12.64 -8.42 -6.69
C ASP A 546 -12.16 -7.74 -5.40
N HIS A 547 -12.30 -8.43 -4.27
CA HIS A 547 -12.08 -7.89 -2.92
C HIS A 547 -12.87 -6.61 -2.61
N ALA A 548 -14.09 -6.50 -3.14
CA ALA A 548 -14.94 -5.31 -3.05
C ALA A 548 -15.28 -4.87 -1.60
N GLN A 549 -15.15 -5.77 -0.61
CA GLN A 549 -15.43 -5.47 0.79
C GLN A 549 -14.60 -4.29 1.34
N SER A 550 -13.43 -4.04 0.75
CA SER A 550 -12.53 -2.96 1.14
C SER A 550 -13.05 -1.55 0.80
N LEU A 551 -13.93 -1.42 -0.19
CA LEU A 551 -14.56 -0.14 -0.58
C LEU A 551 -15.58 0.36 0.46
N PHE A 552 -16.11 -0.55 1.28
CA PHE A 552 -17.12 -0.28 2.31
C PHE A 552 -16.52 -0.24 3.72
N SER A 553 -15.24 0.12 3.83
CA SER A 553 -14.49 0.19 5.08
C SER A 553 -13.48 1.34 5.05
N LEU A 554 -13.04 1.82 6.22
CA LEU A 554 -12.02 2.87 6.31
C LEU A 554 -10.73 2.48 5.57
N SER A 555 -10.18 3.42 4.80
CA SER A 555 -8.92 3.21 4.10
C SER A 555 -7.72 3.29 5.06
N ALA A 556 -6.56 2.80 4.61
CA ALA A 556 -5.29 2.97 5.30
C ALA A 556 -4.65 4.34 5.01
N TYR A 557 -5.16 5.11 4.05
CA TYR A 557 -4.72 6.48 3.80
C TYR A 557 -5.08 7.38 4.97
N THR A 558 -4.21 8.35 5.26
CA THR A 558 -4.42 9.30 6.35
C THR A 558 -4.25 10.73 5.87
N ASP A 559 -5.04 11.63 6.44
CA ASP A 559 -4.89 13.07 6.22
C ASP A 559 -3.69 13.62 7.02
N PRO A 560 -3.32 14.91 6.85
CA PRO A 560 -2.27 15.55 7.65
C PRO A 560 -2.56 15.58 9.17
N SER A 561 -3.80 15.35 9.59
CA SER A 561 -4.23 15.24 10.99
C SER A 561 -4.08 13.81 11.54
N TYR A 562 -3.57 12.86 10.74
CA TYR A 562 -3.50 11.42 11.03
C TYR A 562 -4.86 10.72 11.18
N GLU A 563 -5.93 11.31 10.64
CA GLU A 563 -7.23 10.68 10.56
C GLU A 563 -7.31 9.81 9.30
N ARG A 564 -7.88 8.61 9.44
CA ARG A 564 -8.04 7.71 8.30
C ARG A 564 -9.10 8.25 7.35
N LEU A 565 -8.79 8.19 6.06
CA LEU A 565 -9.70 8.63 5.02
C LEU A 565 -10.72 7.52 4.73
N HIS A 566 -11.97 7.91 4.52
CA HIS A 566 -12.94 7.04 3.87
C HIS A 566 -12.65 6.88 2.37
N PRO A 567 -12.93 5.72 1.76
CA PRO A 567 -12.80 5.48 0.32
C PRO A 567 -13.40 6.55 -0.58
N TYR A 568 -14.58 7.11 -0.26
CA TYR A 568 -15.19 8.15 -1.10
C TYR A 568 -14.47 9.52 -1.03
N HIS A 569 -13.48 9.71 -0.15
CA HIS A 569 -12.58 10.87 -0.20
C HIS A 569 -11.44 10.71 -1.21
N LEU A 570 -11.21 9.49 -1.73
CA LEU A 570 -10.23 9.17 -2.76
C LEU A 570 -10.93 9.10 -4.11
N VAL A 571 -10.33 9.66 -5.16
CA VAL A 571 -10.97 9.75 -6.49
C VAL A 571 -11.36 8.39 -7.06
N ILE A 572 -10.42 7.42 -7.11
CA ILE A 572 -10.67 6.13 -7.76
C ILE A 572 -11.69 5.30 -6.97
N PRO A 573 -11.55 5.08 -5.64
CA PRO A 573 -12.56 4.34 -4.88
C PRO A 573 -13.91 5.04 -4.85
N ARG A 574 -13.97 6.39 -4.85
CA ARG A 574 -15.23 7.13 -4.99
C ARG A 574 -15.93 6.79 -6.30
N MET A 575 -15.24 6.87 -7.43
CA MET A 575 -15.83 6.53 -8.73
C MET A 575 -16.34 5.08 -8.77
N LEU A 576 -15.59 4.13 -8.20
CA LEU A 576 -16.06 2.75 -8.08
C LEU A 576 -17.35 2.66 -7.25
N LEU A 577 -17.41 3.38 -6.12
CA LEU A 577 -18.62 3.49 -5.30
C LEU A 577 -19.78 4.14 -6.06
N ASP A 578 -19.54 5.16 -6.87
CA ASP A 578 -20.57 5.82 -7.67
C ASP A 578 -21.16 4.87 -8.73
N PHE A 579 -20.34 4.01 -9.35
CA PHE A 579 -20.82 2.92 -10.21
C PHE A 579 -21.61 1.86 -9.44
N THR A 580 -21.21 1.54 -8.20
CA THR A 580 -22.00 0.63 -7.36
C THR A 580 -23.33 1.24 -6.91
N ALA A 581 -23.34 2.55 -6.62
CA ALA A 581 -24.50 3.28 -6.15
C ALA A 581 -25.52 3.52 -7.29
N GLY A 582 -25.08 3.42 -8.55
CA GLY A 582 -25.89 3.80 -9.71
C GLY A 582 -25.91 5.30 -9.97
N GLN A 583 -25.00 6.07 -9.37
CA GLN A 583 -24.82 7.49 -9.68
C GLN A 583 -24.06 7.68 -11.00
N LEU A 584 -23.09 6.80 -11.26
CA LEU A 584 -22.47 6.63 -12.57
C LEU A 584 -22.94 5.31 -13.17
N ASN A 585 -23.35 5.31 -14.43
CA ASN A 585 -23.83 4.12 -15.12
C ASN A 585 -23.24 4.06 -16.53
N PHE A 586 -22.92 2.86 -16.98
CA PHE A 586 -22.67 2.59 -18.38
C PHE A 586 -24.02 2.55 -19.13
N ALA A 587 -24.07 3.17 -20.30
CA ALA A 587 -25.26 3.13 -21.15
C ALA A 587 -25.65 1.69 -21.54
N GLN A 588 -24.65 0.81 -21.69
CA GLN A 588 -24.81 -0.63 -21.89
C GLN A 588 -23.76 -1.38 -21.08
N GLY A 589 -24.16 -2.35 -20.26
CA GLY A 589 -23.22 -3.21 -19.55
C GLY A 589 -23.62 -3.58 -18.13
N ALA A 590 -22.65 -4.06 -17.34
CA ALA A 590 -22.89 -4.57 -15.99
C ALA A 590 -21.76 -4.22 -15.01
N VAL A 591 -22.12 -4.10 -13.73
CA VAL A 591 -21.17 -3.95 -12.62
C VAL A 591 -21.26 -5.19 -11.73
N VAL A 592 -20.17 -5.93 -11.59
CA VAL A 592 -20.11 -7.16 -10.79
C VAL A 592 -19.02 -7.06 -9.74
N LEU A 593 -19.41 -7.20 -8.48
CA LEU A 593 -18.53 -7.10 -7.32
C LEU A 593 -18.38 -8.46 -6.63
N ALA A 594 -17.15 -8.87 -6.35
CA ALA A 594 -16.83 -10.07 -5.60
C ALA A 594 -16.19 -9.70 -4.25
N PRO A 595 -16.94 -9.76 -3.14
CA PRO A 595 -16.36 -9.60 -1.80
C PRO A 595 -15.69 -10.89 -1.33
N SER A 596 -14.61 -10.71 -0.56
CA SER A 596 -13.94 -11.82 0.12
C SER A 596 -14.62 -12.09 1.45
N SER A 597 -15.33 -13.22 1.56
CA SER A 597 -15.99 -13.65 2.80
C SER A 597 -15.01 -13.75 3.98
N ARG A 598 -13.72 -13.99 3.72
CA ARG A 598 -12.66 -14.05 4.76
C ARG A 598 -12.45 -12.72 5.47
N TYR A 599 -12.65 -11.61 4.76
CA TYR A 599 -12.42 -10.25 5.28
C TYR A 599 -13.73 -9.48 5.41
N LEU A 600 -14.89 -10.15 5.32
CA LEU A 600 -16.18 -9.49 5.36
C LEU A 600 -16.44 -8.75 6.69
N ALA A 601 -15.86 -9.25 7.78
CA ALA A 601 -15.91 -8.59 9.10
C ALA A 601 -15.25 -7.20 9.11
N SER A 602 -14.40 -6.85 8.13
CA SER A 602 -13.85 -5.50 8.03
C SER A 602 -14.85 -4.47 7.52
N SER A 603 -15.97 -4.90 6.91
CA SER A 603 -17.05 -4.03 6.45
C SER A 603 -18.41 -4.52 6.96
N PRO A 604 -18.78 -4.12 8.20
CA PRO A 604 -20.08 -4.43 8.77
C PRO A 604 -21.28 -4.08 7.87
N PRO A 605 -21.33 -2.93 7.15
CA PRO A 605 -22.44 -2.61 6.25
C PRO A 605 -22.65 -3.66 5.15
N LEU A 606 -21.55 -4.17 4.57
CA LEU A 606 -21.62 -5.19 3.53
C LEU A 606 -21.98 -6.56 4.12
N SER A 607 -21.47 -6.88 5.31
CA SER A 607 -21.85 -8.10 6.02
C SER A 607 -23.35 -8.16 6.28
N ASP A 608 -23.93 -7.06 6.78
CA ASP A 608 -25.36 -6.93 7.07
C ASP A 608 -26.21 -7.01 5.80
N PHE A 609 -25.76 -6.36 4.71
CA PHE A 609 -26.44 -6.45 3.42
C PHE A 609 -26.48 -7.88 2.89
N LEU A 610 -25.37 -8.63 3.01
CA LEU A 610 -25.30 -10.01 2.55
C LEU A 610 -26.08 -10.98 3.45
N SER A 611 -26.12 -10.75 4.77
CA SER A 611 -26.90 -11.58 5.69
C SER A 611 -28.40 -11.35 5.52
N ALA A 612 -28.84 -10.10 5.36
CA ALA A 612 -30.24 -9.74 5.12
C ALA A 612 -30.81 -10.38 3.84
N ASN A 613 -29.96 -10.58 2.83
CA ASN A 613 -30.35 -11.19 1.56
C ASN A 613 -29.99 -12.69 1.46
N SER A 614 -29.53 -13.32 2.54
CA SER A 614 -29.19 -14.74 2.54
C SER A 614 -30.43 -15.60 2.83
N PRO A 615 -30.71 -16.65 2.02
CA PRO A 615 -31.88 -17.51 2.21
C PRO A 615 -31.82 -18.36 3.49
N LYS A 616 -30.67 -18.42 4.18
CA LYS A 616 -30.43 -19.23 5.39
C LYS A 616 -30.31 -18.40 6.67
N SER A 617 -30.56 -17.09 6.62
CA SER A 617 -30.29 -16.25 7.77
C SER A 617 -31.41 -16.33 8.81
N GLY A 618 -31.15 -17.06 9.90
CA GLY A 618 -31.79 -16.85 11.21
C GLY A 618 -31.14 -15.71 11.99
N SER A 619 -30.42 -14.79 11.32
CA SER A 619 -29.87 -13.60 11.98
C SER A 619 -31.01 -12.68 12.38
N ASP A 620 -30.92 -12.11 13.58
CA ASP A 620 -31.86 -11.10 14.04
C ASP A 620 -31.93 -9.95 12.99
N PRO A 621 -33.10 -9.75 12.34
CA PRO A 621 -33.27 -8.65 11.39
C PRO A 621 -33.13 -7.27 12.07
N LEU A 622 -33.18 -7.23 13.40
CA LEU A 622 -33.06 -6.03 14.23
C LEU A 622 -31.68 -5.93 14.88
N THR A 623 -30.64 -5.85 14.06
CA THR A 623 -29.27 -5.58 14.52
C THR A 623 -29.26 -4.26 15.29
N SER A 624 -28.72 -4.29 16.52
CA SER A 624 -28.80 -3.16 17.45
C SER A 624 -28.08 -1.93 16.88
N VAL A 625 -28.73 -0.76 16.94
CA VAL A 625 -28.10 0.53 16.57
C VAL A 625 -26.83 0.77 17.39
N TYR A 626 -26.77 0.26 18.62
CA TYR A 626 -25.60 0.36 19.50
C TYR A 626 -24.43 -0.50 19.04
N GLU A 627 -24.68 -1.64 18.37
CA GLU A 627 -23.61 -2.45 17.76
C GLU A 627 -23.00 -1.77 16.52
N ARG A 628 -23.74 -0.85 15.89
CA ARG A 628 -23.31 -0.09 14.71
C ARG A 628 -22.70 1.27 15.04
N GLY A 629 -22.85 1.75 16.28
CA GLY A 629 -22.44 3.09 16.70
C GLY A 629 -20.93 3.38 16.57
N ASP A 630 -20.11 2.33 16.66
CA ASP A 630 -18.65 2.43 16.52
C ASP A 630 -18.16 2.32 15.07
N VAL A 631 -19.05 2.01 14.11
CA VAL A 631 -18.70 1.86 12.70
C VAL A 631 -18.83 3.21 12.01
N PRO A 632 -17.72 3.85 11.59
CA PRO A 632 -17.77 5.17 11.00
C PRO A 632 -18.56 5.13 9.69
N GLU A 633 -19.59 5.98 9.62
CA GLU A 633 -20.41 6.21 8.42
C GLU A 633 -21.08 4.96 7.83
N TYR A 634 -21.49 4.05 8.71
CA TYR A 634 -22.29 2.88 8.35
C TYR A 634 -23.46 3.21 7.42
N SER A 635 -24.21 4.28 7.71
CA SER A 635 -25.40 4.70 6.96
C SER A 635 -25.10 5.02 5.50
N THR A 636 -23.96 5.64 5.22
CA THR A 636 -23.54 5.99 3.87
C THR A 636 -23.32 4.72 3.04
N TYR A 637 -22.53 3.78 3.55
CA TYR A 637 -22.29 2.51 2.85
C TYR A 637 -23.55 1.65 2.74
N ALA A 638 -24.39 1.61 3.77
CA ALA A 638 -25.68 0.93 3.72
C ALA A 638 -26.59 1.54 2.65
N SER A 639 -26.61 2.87 2.48
CA SER A 639 -27.39 3.53 1.42
C SER A 639 -26.92 3.16 0.02
N ILE A 640 -25.60 3.03 -0.19
CA ILE A 640 -25.00 2.61 -1.47
C ILE A 640 -25.37 1.16 -1.78
N LEU A 641 -25.31 0.27 -0.79
CA LEU A 641 -25.65 -1.14 -0.99
C LEU A 641 -27.15 -1.33 -1.27
N ASN A 642 -28.00 -0.51 -0.65
CA ASN A 642 -29.45 -0.56 -0.84
C ASN A 642 -29.95 0.25 -2.05
N SER A 643 -29.07 0.85 -2.86
CA SER A 643 -29.47 1.66 -4.03
C SER A 643 -29.82 0.83 -5.28
N GLY A 644 -30.22 -0.44 -5.10
CA GLY A 644 -30.60 -1.34 -6.19
C GLY A 644 -29.52 -2.34 -6.60
N VAL A 645 -28.47 -2.53 -5.79
CA VAL A 645 -27.50 -3.61 -5.98
C VAL A 645 -28.15 -4.95 -5.64
N LYS A 646 -28.00 -5.95 -6.52
CA LYS A 646 -28.62 -7.27 -6.36
C LYS A 646 -27.60 -8.31 -5.90
N PRO A 647 -27.87 -9.08 -4.84
CA PRO A 647 -27.01 -10.19 -4.46
C PRO A 647 -27.16 -11.35 -5.45
N PHE A 648 -26.05 -11.83 -5.98
CA PHE A 648 -25.97 -13.02 -6.83
C PHE A 648 -25.44 -14.17 -5.97
N LEU A 649 -26.33 -15.08 -5.56
CA LEU A 649 -26.02 -16.13 -4.60
C LEU A 649 -25.27 -17.29 -5.27
N LEU A 650 -24.07 -17.59 -4.78
CA LEU A 650 -23.36 -18.81 -5.14
C LEU A 650 -23.77 -19.95 -4.21
N PRO A 651 -24.00 -21.17 -4.73
CA PRO A 651 -24.36 -22.29 -3.90
C PRO A 651 -23.20 -22.65 -2.97
N ASP A 652 -23.56 -23.00 -1.74
CA ASP A 652 -22.60 -23.32 -0.68
C ASP A 652 -21.76 -24.56 -1.02
N ARG A 653 -22.38 -25.49 -1.76
CA ARG A 653 -21.84 -26.81 -2.09
C ARG A 653 -21.84 -27.02 -3.60
N LEU A 654 -20.85 -27.76 -4.06
CA LEU A 654 -20.81 -28.26 -5.43
C LEU A 654 -21.91 -29.32 -5.63
N ASN A 655 -22.58 -29.25 -6.77
CA ASN A 655 -23.41 -30.36 -7.22
C ASN A 655 -22.51 -31.54 -7.63
N ARG A 656 -23.03 -32.78 -7.61
CA ARG A 656 -22.27 -34.00 -7.95
C ARG A 656 -21.60 -33.87 -9.33
N LYS A 657 -22.31 -33.35 -10.33
CA LYS A 657 -21.77 -33.11 -11.68
C LYS A 657 -20.62 -32.11 -11.69
N GLU A 658 -20.73 -31.01 -10.93
CA GLU A 658 -19.67 -30.00 -10.81
C GLU A 658 -18.43 -30.56 -10.12
N ALA A 659 -18.64 -31.36 -9.06
CA ALA A 659 -17.56 -32.03 -8.34
C ALA A 659 -16.83 -33.06 -9.22
N MET A 660 -17.55 -33.82 -10.06
CA MET A 660 -16.95 -34.72 -11.04
C MET A 660 -16.11 -33.97 -12.07
N GLY A 661 -16.60 -32.84 -12.61
CA GLY A 661 -15.82 -32.00 -13.52
C GLY A 661 -14.53 -31.48 -12.92
N ILE A 662 -14.53 -31.19 -11.61
CA ILE A 662 -13.33 -30.81 -10.87
C ILE A 662 -12.37 -32.00 -10.75
N VAL A 663 -12.87 -33.20 -10.48
CA VAL A 663 -12.05 -34.41 -10.47
C VAL A 663 -11.43 -34.64 -11.84
N ASP A 664 -12.19 -34.50 -12.93
CA ASP A 664 -11.69 -34.66 -14.30
C ASP A 664 -10.61 -33.64 -14.62
N LEU A 665 -10.80 -32.39 -14.19
CA LEU A 665 -9.79 -31.34 -14.31
C LEU A 665 -8.50 -31.73 -13.55
N VAL A 666 -8.62 -32.20 -12.30
CA VAL A 666 -7.46 -32.60 -11.47
C VAL A 666 -6.82 -33.92 -11.95
N LYS A 667 -7.60 -34.86 -12.51
CA LYS A 667 -7.09 -36.07 -13.17
C LYS A 667 -6.29 -35.70 -14.40
N GLY A 668 -6.81 -34.78 -15.22
CA GLY A 668 -6.06 -34.17 -16.30
C GLY A 668 -4.75 -33.57 -15.80
N TRP A 669 -4.71 -33.03 -14.57
CA TRP A 669 -3.46 -32.57 -13.95
C TRP A 669 -2.52 -33.68 -13.46
N ARG A 670 -3.04 -34.88 -13.18
CA ARG A 670 -2.30 -36.05 -12.71
C ARG A 670 -1.91 -37.02 -13.82
N GLY A 671 -2.57 -37.00 -14.97
CA GLY A 671 -2.39 -37.95 -16.07
C GLY A 671 -1.00 -37.97 -16.72
N ALA A 672 -0.07 -37.11 -16.27
CA ALA A 672 1.36 -37.20 -16.57
C ALA A 672 2.17 -38.01 -15.52
N ARG A 673 1.54 -38.54 -14.45
CA ARG A 673 2.18 -39.26 -13.34
C ARG A 673 1.99 -40.78 -13.36
N GLU A 674 1.06 -41.34 -14.13
CA GLU A 674 0.74 -42.77 -14.14
C GLU A 674 1.20 -43.51 -15.41
N GLY A 675 1.99 -42.86 -16.28
CA GLY A 675 2.46 -43.42 -17.55
C GLY A 675 3.71 -44.33 -17.50
N GLU A 676 4.34 -44.55 -16.35
CA GLU A 676 5.60 -45.34 -16.25
C GLU A 676 5.57 -46.51 -15.25
N SER A 677 4.38 -46.96 -14.82
CA SER A 677 4.26 -48.06 -13.84
C SER A 677 3.39 -49.23 -14.32
N GLU A 678 3.41 -49.55 -15.60
CA GLU A 678 2.99 -50.88 -16.06
C GLU A 678 4.11 -51.53 -16.87
N ALA A 679 4.71 -52.57 -16.28
CA ALA A 679 5.70 -53.42 -16.93
C ALA A 679 5.07 -54.17 -18.12
N PRO A 680 5.85 -54.47 -19.18
CA PRO A 680 5.30 -54.96 -20.44
C PRO A 680 5.00 -56.46 -20.37
N LEU A 681 3.78 -56.86 -20.65
CA LEU A 681 3.45 -58.22 -21.04
C LEU A 681 2.76 -58.22 -22.41
N HIS A 682 3.52 -58.72 -23.39
CA HIS A 682 3.14 -59.29 -24.68
C HIS A 682 2.23 -58.50 -25.65
N GLN A 683 2.80 -58.21 -26.83
CA GLN A 683 2.08 -57.95 -28.09
C GLN A 683 1.23 -59.17 -28.49
N PRO A 684 0.11 -58.96 -29.22
CA PRO A 684 0.23 -59.11 -30.68
C PRO A 684 -0.58 -58.11 -31.53
N THR A 685 0.07 -57.72 -32.64
CA THR A 685 -0.45 -57.46 -34.01
C THR A 685 -1.65 -56.53 -34.28
N LEU A 686 -1.37 -55.52 -35.12
CA LEU A 686 -2.29 -54.66 -35.85
C LEU A 686 -3.24 -55.41 -36.79
N SER A 687 -4.50 -54.95 -36.86
CA SER A 687 -5.33 -54.94 -38.07
C SER A 687 -6.28 -53.73 -38.05
N THR A 688 -6.93 -53.46 -39.18
CA THR A 688 -7.22 -52.14 -39.78
C THR A 688 -8.69 -51.66 -39.69
N HIS A 689 -8.88 -50.32 -39.75
CA HIS A 689 -10.09 -49.55 -40.14
C HIS A 689 -11.21 -49.26 -39.07
N PRO A 690 -12.18 -48.34 -39.30
CA PRO A 690 -12.09 -46.89 -39.07
C PRO A 690 -13.21 -46.32 -38.14
N LEU A 691 -13.04 -45.05 -37.72
CA LEU A 691 -14.04 -44.10 -37.18
C LEU A 691 -15.35 -44.67 -36.59
N THR A 692 -15.40 -44.83 -35.27
CA THR A 692 -16.66 -44.74 -34.50
C THR A 692 -16.39 -44.15 -33.11
N SER A 693 -17.34 -43.36 -32.65
CA SER A 693 -17.45 -42.70 -31.35
C SER A 693 -16.87 -43.50 -30.17
N PHE A 694 -15.74 -43.07 -29.62
CA PHE A 694 -15.27 -43.55 -28.31
C PHE A 694 -15.67 -42.56 -27.22
N VAL A 695 -16.87 -42.79 -26.68
CA VAL A 695 -17.14 -42.49 -25.28
C VAL A 695 -16.27 -43.46 -24.49
N LEU A 696 -15.12 -42.99 -23.99
CA LEU A 696 -14.29 -43.81 -23.11
C LEU A 696 -15.08 -44.15 -21.84
N PRO A 697 -15.09 -45.43 -21.40
CA PRO A 697 -15.79 -45.81 -20.18
C PRO A 697 -15.13 -45.12 -18.98
N LEU A 698 -15.98 -44.61 -18.08
CA LEU A 698 -15.63 -44.18 -16.73
C LEU A 698 -14.82 -45.28 -16.03
N ALA A 699 -13.49 -45.21 -16.08
CA ALA A 699 -12.64 -45.99 -15.17
C ALA A 699 -12.63 -45.26 -13.82
N ALA A 700 -13.23 -45.95 -12.85
CA ALA A 700 -13.51 -45.49 -11.51
C ALA A 700 -12.28 -44.86 -10.84
N VAL A 701 -12.40 -43.57 -10.48
CA VAL A 701 -11.95 -43.23 -9.12
C VAL A 701 -12.86 -44.06 -8.24
N ASP A 702 -12.32 -44.86 -7.31
CA ASP A 702 -13.14 -45.57 -6.33
C ASP A 702 -14.24 -44.60 -5.85
N ASP A 703 -15.48 -44.82 -6.31
CA ASP A 703 -16.57 -43.84 -6.17
C ASP A 703 -16.79 -43.48 -4.69
N ALA A 704 -16.45 -44.42 -3.82
CA ALA A 704 -16.40 -44.26 -2.37
C ALA A 704 -15.40 -43.17 -1.92
N SER A 705 -14.16 -43.17 -2.43
CA SER A 705 -13.12 -42.22 -2.02
C SER A 705 -13.40 -40.77 -2.48
N PHE A 706 -14.02 -40.62 -3.66
CA PHE A 706 -14.46 -39.32 -4.17
C PHE A 706 -15.61 -38.76 -3.32
N LEU A 707 -16.65 -39.58 -3.09
CA LEU A 707 -17.80 -39.16 -2.30
C LEU A 707 -17.39 -38.88 -0.85
N GLU A 708 -16.50 -39.68 -0.27
CA GLU A 708 -15.95 -39.44 1.06
C GLU A 708 -15.23 -38.08 1.14
N ARG A 709 -14.39 -37.74 0.15
CA ARG A 709 -13.71 -36.43 0.11
C ARG A 709 -14.68 -35.27 -0.14
N LEU A 710 -15.71 -35.47 -0.96
CA LEU A 710 -16.73 -34.46 -1.22
C LEU A 710 -17.55 -34.18 0.06
N VAL A 711 -17.93 -35.22 0.78
CA VAL A 711 -18.63 -35.12 2.07
C VAL A 711 -17.72 -34.52 3.15
N ALA A 712 -16.48 -34.97 3.25
CA ALA A 712 -15.51 -34.45 4.24
C ALA A 712 -15.18 -32.96 4.05
N THR A 713 -15.38 -32.42 2.85
CA THR A 713 -15.17 -30.99 2.54
C THR A 713 -16.47 -30.19 2.51
N ASP A 714 -17.59 -30.81 2.90
CA ASP A 714 -18.94 -30.27 2.82
C ASP A 714 -19.31 -29.73 1.43
N GLY A 715 -18.70 -30.27 0.37
CA GLY A 715 -18.88 -29.79 -1.00
C GLY A 715 -18.26 -28.41 -1.29
N ASN A 716 -17.44 -27.83 -0.41
CA ASN A 716 -16.81 -26.54 -0.65
C ASN A 716 -15.73 -26.65 -1.76
N PRO A 717 -15.82 -25.87 -2.86
CA PRO A 717 -14.91 -26.03 -4.00
C PRO A 717 -13.42 -25.90 -3.65
N ARG A 718 -13.05 -24.93 -2.80
CA ARG A 718 -11.66 -24.71 -2.42
C ARG A 718 -11.12 -25.82 -1.52
N LEU A 719 -11.90 -26.30 -0.57
CA LEU A 719 -11.51 -27.40 0.32
C LEU A 719 -11.45 -28.72 -0.46
N PHE A 720 -12.42 -28.95 -1.35
CA PHE A 720 -12.46 -30.11 -2.22
C PHE A 720 -11.24 -30.17 -3.14
N MET A 721 -10.91 -29.07 -3.82
CA MET A 721 -9.68 -28.95 -4.62
C MET A 721 -8.42 -29.25 -3.80
N ARG A 722 -8.34 -28.74 -2.56
CA ARG A 722 -7.20 -29.03 -1.67
C ARG A 722 -7.15 -30.49 -1.22
N ALA A 723 -8.29 -31.12 -0.95
CA ALA A 723 -8.35 -32.53 -0.59
C ALA A 723 -7.93 -33.42 -1.77
N LEU A 724 -8.33 -33.06 -2.99
CA LEU A 724 -7.87 -33.70 -4.21
C LEU A 724 -6.40 -33.41 -4.50
N SER A 725 -5.85 -32.25 -4.13
CA SER A 725 -4.46 -31.91 -4.37
C SER A 725 -3.49 -32.38 -3.27
N LYS A 726 -3.95 -32.83 -2.10
CA LYS A 726 -3.09 -33.23 -0.97
C LYS A 726 -2.24 -34.50 -1.18
N ASN A 727 -2.40 -35.22 -2.31
CA ASN A 727 -1.40 -36.19 -2.79
C ASN A 727 -0.39 -35.56 -3.79
N VAL A 728 -0.34 -34.23 -3.84
CA VAL A 728 0.72 -33.38 -4.41
C VAL A 728 1.31 -32.68 -3.18
N ALA A 729 2.57 -32.98 -2.88
CA ALA A 729 3.14 -33.01 -1.53
C ALA A 729 3.03 -31.71 -0.70
N VAL A 730 2.94 -31.88 0.63
CA VAL A 730 3.44 -30.94 1.64
C VAL A 730 4.89 -31.33 1.94
#